data_AF-A0A9P0FXR4-F1
#
_entry.id   AF-A0A9P0FXR4-F1
#
_cell.length_a   1.000
_cell.length_b   1.000
_cell.length_c   1.000
_cell.angle_alpha   90.00
_cell.angle_beta   90.00
_cell.angle_gamma   90.00
#
_symmetry.space_group_name_H-M   'P 1'
#
loop_
_entity.id
_entity.type
_entity.pdbx_description
1 polymer ?
#
loop_
_entity_poly.entity_id
_entity_poly.type
_entity_poly.pdbx_seq_one_letter_code
_entity_poly.pdbx_strand_id
1 'polypeptide(L)'
;MGIQDLQTFLENEGVGVDLFRIARNHAGGFRLVLDAEGCLDRLYGGYFSDWACGGQWARCVQFLTTLAQALAEHQVALCVCFNGAHPTPPALPHHWIQTQATYRQRVNSVLRHIATKGTPPPKVWWVPPMGLHSCLRTALRYLNIPIMVSSDDHCQEVVGLCREKTYAGLVGCSGEYLVFQPPRYFSSSQLKLTYRSSLETKEYMVHELPQVLEVPQDRLCLMAALLGGTILSELSLTDFYKRLGITPKKQVPPETLVKAVCQYVRELPSSDVDAACIDVFGDLNDLRAAKLKQAVQYYLNGTKDGFLKYRTASGRRPKNNKKNQKPDLSPQGTSADLDTSKLAAESSEHEQKGLDDYKLATANASINADFSMEERAVEIQHGVAAISLDSGDAGAAKQQAISPADKNEKPQITVKETRPNIKPAHNEDNCPPAPAEVLRTCAERHARGLMHPHMLSILTHRQVTLPVLMEDDNHREIPSIHHFFRSVRQNVYAILYNMHHHRFMAQKAKEEGATSTSTNADRPCTVQIAEWIYSRVNPGKSPEIVPGVVLDWPVPTVQRLWFGTAQDDKCRRMRAFLSCMRSDTPLMLNTSYVPQHLLILATVLRFIMTSQIQILRRQELDAFLATAFSNDLMNALHLQEMTVNGINSRGVQLGALVMAGAEAALLANDACGAPVPWLVAAPWLYFDGKLLQRNLHRANHCKHLAQLCDNHLDTVVKVERMRKAILEGLEVEFAMPPLPLVAGVVGSGLGGALGGRGRRGARASRSPASWWASGAAAATRARAALPAGELRRLHSAAAQRVRRARLARARGGRGRGARAARRRGARPRPRSHAPDARAATRTSPLNPLRSPSTGRL
;
A
#
# COMPACT_ATOMS: atom_id res chain seq x y z
N MET A 1 -17.12 -16.86 0.03
CA MET A 1 -17.32 -17.76 1.18
C MET A 1 -16.84 -17.06 2.43
N GLY A 2 -17.29 -17.53 3.60
CA GLY A 2 -17.14 -16.77 4.84
C GLY A 2 -18.20 -15.69 5.00
N ILE A 3 -18.04 -14.85 6.03
CA ILE A 3 -18.86 -13.67 6.33
C ILE A 3 -19.05 -12.72 5.12
N GLN A 4 -18.11 -12.70 4.16
CA GLN A 4 -18.21 -11.88 2.95
C GLN A 4 -19.31 -12.35 1.97
N ASP A 5 -19.83 -13.57 2.10
CA ASP A 5 -21.02 -14.00 1.35
C ASP A 5 -22.29 -13.29 1.84
N LEU A 6 -22.33 -12.82 3.09
CA LEU A 6 -23.42 -11.99 3.61
C LEU A 6 -23.42 -10.60 2.97
N GLN A 7 -22.25 -9.99 2.76
CA GLN A 7 -22.11 -8.76 1.98
C GLN A 7 -22.59 -8.97 0.54
N THR A 8 -22.18 -10.08 -0.08
CA THR A 8 -22.52 -10.41 -1.47
C THR A 8 -24.03 -10.68 -1.62
N PHE A 9 -24.66 -11.30 -0.62
CA PHE A 9 -26.11 -11.52 -0.56
C PHE A 9 -26.89 -10.20 -0.55
N LEU A 10 -26.47 -9.22 0.26
CA LEU A 10 -27.15 -7.92 0.39
C LEU A 10 -26.77 -6.89 -0.67
N GLU A 11 -25.73 -7.10 -1.49
CA GLU A 11 -25.37 -6.18 -2.58
C GLU A 11 -26.51 -6.01 -3.60
N ASN A 12 -27.40 -6.99 -3.74
CA ASN A 12 -28.63 -6.87 -4.52
C ASN A 12 -29.70 -6.05 -3.79
N GLU A 13 -29.97 -6.34 -2.52
CA GLU A 13 -31.03 -5.72 -1.70
C GLU A 13 -30.75 -4.26 -1.31
N GLY A 14 -29.48 -3.82 -1.26
CA GLY A 14 -29.12 -2.47 -0.83
C GLY A 14 -29.77 -1.36 -1.66
N VAL A 15 -30.36 -0.37 -0.99
CA VAL A 15 -31.14 0.73 -1.59
C VAL A 15 -30.21 1.78 -2.20
N GLY A 16 -30.47 2.20 -3.44
CA GLY A 16 -29.67 3.25 -4.09
C GLY A 16 -29.89 4.63 -3.47
N VAL A 17 -28.82 5.30 -3.04
CA VAL A 17 -28.85 6.61 -2.38
C VAL A 17 -27.81 7.58 -2.93
N ASP A 18 -28.05 8.88 -2.74
CA ASP A 18 -27.09 9.96 -2.96
C ASP A 18 -26.73 10.59 -1.61
N LEU A 19 -25.45 10.51 -1.23
CA LEU A 19 -24.96 10.98 0.06
C LEU A 19 -25.08 12.51 0.20
N PHE A 20 -25.04 13.25 -0.91
CA PHE A 20 -25.23 14.71 -0.89
C PHE A 20 -26.69 15.10 -0.71
N ARG A 21 -27.64 14.34 -1.28
CA ARG A 21 -29.07 14.49 -1.00
C ARG A 21 -29.40 14.15 0.46
N ILE A 22 -28.76 13.14 1.04
CA ILE A 22 -28.88 12.83 2.47
C ILE A 22 -28.34 13.99 3.31
N ALA A 23 -27.18 14.54 2.95
CA ALA A 23 -26.53 15.61 3.72
C ALA A 23 -27.37 16.88 3.85
N ARG A 24 -28.07 17.27 2.79
CA ARG A 24 -29.00 18.43 2.80
C ARG A 24 -30.13 18.31 3.81
N ASN A 25 -30.47 17.09 4.23
CA ASN A 25 -31.50 16.80 5.23
C ASN A 25 -30.93 16.57 6.65
N HIS A 26 -29.61 16.67 6.85
CA HIS A 26 -28.94 16.34 8.11
C HIS A 26 -28.43 17.60 8.82
N ALA A 27 -29.19 18.09 9.81
CA ALA A 27 -28.80 19.23 10.62
C ALA A 27 -27.43 18.99 11.31
N GLY A 28 -26.58 20.02 11.33
CA GLY A 28 -25.21 19.94 11.87
C GLY A 28 -24.16 19.35 10.91
N GLY A 29 -24.51 19.09 9.65
CA GLY A 29 -23.62 18.53 8.63
C GLY A 29 -23.52 17.00 8.71
N PHE A 30 -23.20 16.36 7.59
CA PHE A 30 -23.28 14.90 7.47
C PHE A 30 -21.88 14.27 7.58
N ARG A 31 -21.63 13.58 8.68
CA ARG A 31 -20.30 13.03 8.98
C ARG A 31 -20.26 11.54 8.67
N LEU A 32 -19.28 11.09 7.88
CA LEU A 32 -19.08 9.68 7.52
C LEU A 32 -17.66 9.19 7.84
N VAL A 33 -17.55 7.91 8.20
CA VAL A 33 -16.29 7.15 8.21
C VAL A 33 -16.21 6.31 6.93
N LEU A 34 -15.06 6.25 6.27
CA LEU A 34 -14.81 5.43 5.08
C LEU A 34 -13.70 4.41 5.33
N ASP A 35 -14.02 3.12 5.21
CA ASP A 35 -13.05 2.03 5.06
C ASP A 35 -12.39 2.15 3.67
N ALA A 36 -11.10 2.45 3.65
CA ALA A 36 -10.36 2.67 2.40
C ALA A 36 -10.02 1.38 1.67
N GLU A 37 -9.80 0.27 2.39
CA GLU A 37 -9.40 -1.03 1.82
C GLU A 37 -10.50 -1.54 0.87
N GLY A 38 -11.76 -1.33 1.27
CA GLY A 38 -12.94 -1.63 0.45
C GLY A 38 -13.18 -0.73 -0.76
N CYS A 39 -12.33 0.27 -1.04
CA CYS A 39 -12.50 1.17 -2.20
C CYS A 39 -11.19 1.78 -2.75
N LEU A 40 -10.04 1.14 -2.54
CA LEU A 40 -8.74 1.62 -3.04
C LEU A 40 -8.75 1.95 -4.55
N ASP A 41 -9.48 1.19 -5.36
CA ASP A 41 -9.63 1.43 -6.81
C ASP A 41 -10.45 2.69 -7.15
N ARG A 42 -11.38 3.09 -6.26
CA ARG A 42 -12.20 4.30 -6.39
C ARG A 42 -11.44 5.52 -5.87
N LEU A 43 -10.77 5.42 -4.71
CA LEU A 43 -9.92 6.49 -4.20
C LEU A 43 -8.76 6.82 -5.16
N TYR A 44 -8.27 5.84 -5.91
CA TYR A 44 -7.25 6.02 -6.94
C TYR A 44 -7.71 6.79 -8.20
N GLY A 45 -9.00 6.83 -8.53
CA GLY A 45 -9.47 7.48 -9.76
C GLY A 45 -10.89 7.09 -10.23
N GLY A 46 -11.75 6.66 -9.33
CA GLY A 46 -13.14 6.31 -9.61
C GLY A 46 -13.30 5.04 -10.45
N TYR A 47 -14.01 5.16 -11.58
CA TYR A 47 -14.47 4.00 -12.34
C TYR A 47 -13.37 3.38 -13.23
N PHE A 48 -12.57 4.20 -13.91
CA PHE A 48 -11.55 3.74 -14.86
C PHE A 48 -10.33 4.67 -14.88
N SER A 49 -9.18 4.12 -14.52
CA SER A 49 -7.86 4.74 -14.64
C SER A 49 -6.80 3.66 -14.86
N ASP A 50 -5.89 3.87 -15.82
CA ASP A 50 -4.79 2.93 -16.06
C ASP A 50 -3.87 2.92 -14.83
N TRP A 51 -3.52 1.73 -14.35
CA TRP A 51 -2.80 1.51 -13.10
C TRP A 51 -1.58 0.61 -13.26
N ALA A 52 -1.68 -0.38 -14.14
CA ALA A 52 -0.64 -1.38 -14.38
C ALA A 52 0.67 -0.80 -14.94
N CYS A 53 0.67 0.46 -15.40
CA CYS A 53 1.89 1.17 -15.81
C CYS A 53 2.78 1.62 -14.63
N GLY A 54 2.34 1.44 -13.38
CA GLY A 54 3.02 1.89 -12.16
C GLY A 54 2.27 2.98 -11.37
N GLY A 55 1.01 3.24 -11.70
CA GLY A 55 0.20 4.34 -11.17
C GLY A 55 0.15 5.58 -12.07
N GLN A 56 -0.95 6.33 -12.01
CA GLN A 56 -1.17 7.64 -12.61
C GLN A 56 -1.43 8.66 -11.50
N TRP A 57 -0.37 9.08 -10.81
CA TRP A 57 -0.49 9.73 -9.51
C TRP A 57 -1.06 11.15 -9.60
N ALA A 58 -0.75 11.90 -10.66
CA ALA A 58 -1.35 13.22 -10.91
C ALA A 58 -2.88 13.14 -11.09
N ARG A 59 -3.39 12.11 -11.81
CA ARG A 59 -4.85 11.92 -11.97
C ARG A 59 -5.53 11.42 -10.70
N CYS A 60 -4.84 10.61 -9.89
CA CYS A 60 -5.30 10.23 -8.55
C CYS A 60 -5.47 11.46 -7.64
N VAL A 61 -4.46 12.32 -7.55
CA VAL A 61 -4.53 13.57 -6.78
C VAL A 61 -5.64 14.48 -7.31
N GLN A 62 -5.75 14.69 -8.63
CA GLN A 62 -6.82 15.51 -9.21
C GLN A 62 -8.22 14.97 -8.88
N PHE A 63 -8.42 13.65 -8.95
CA PHE A 63 -9.70 13.02 -8.57
C PHE A 63 -10.03 13.24 -7.09
N LEU A 64 -9.05 13.07 -6.20
CA LEU A 64 -9.22 13.33 -4.76
C LEU A 64 -9.50 14.81 -4.48
N THR A 65 -8.89 15.74 -5.22
CA THR A 65 -9.19 17.18 -5.10
C THR A 65 -10.65 17.47 -5.47
N THR A 66 -11.15 16.94 -6.59
CA THR A 66 -12.57 17.09 -6.97
C THR A 66 -13.52 16.46 -5.95
N LEU A 67 -13.14 15.32 -5.36
CA LEU A 67 -13.91 14.70 -4.28
C LEU A 67 -13.94 15.58 -3.02
N ALA A 68 -12.79 16.14 -2.60
CA ALA A 68 -12.69 17.03 -1.45
C ALA A 68 -13.54 18.30 -1.63
N GLN A 69 -13.51 18.90 -2.83
CA GLN A 69 -14.33 20.05 -3.20
C GLN A 69 -15.84 19.72 -3.10
N ALA A 70 -16.30 18.65 -3.74
CA ALA A 70 -17.71 18.24 -3.71
C ALA A 70 -18.20 17.84 -2.30
N LEU A 71 -17.33 17.25 -1.47
CA LEU A 71 -17.62 16.98 -0.06
C LEU A 71 -17.84 18.29 0.74
N ALA A 72 -16.97 19.28 0.56
CA ALA A 72 -17.08 20.58 1.22
C ALA A 72 -18.33 21.37 0.76
N GLU A 73 -18.59 21.45 -0.56
CA GLU A 73 -19.76 22.11 -1.16
C GLU A 73 -21.10 21.57 -0.63
N HIS A 74 -21.12 20.31 -0.18
CA HIS A 74 -22.32 19.65 0.34
C HIS A 74 -22.25 19.33 1.84
N GLN A 75 -21.32 19.96 2.58
CA GLN A 75 -21.18 19.85 4.03
C GLN A 75 -21.07 18.40 4.53
N VAL A 76 -20.40 17.55 3.75
CA VAL A 76 -20.09 16.16 4.09
C VAL A 76 -18.67 16.09 4.65
N ALA A 77 -18.53 15.80 5.94
CA ALA A 77 -17.23 15.54 6.55
C ALA A 77 -16.89 14.04 6.42
N LEU A 78 -15.72 13.73 5.88
CA LEU A 78 -15.27 12.35 5.67
C LEU A 78 -14.01 12.08 6.49
N CYS A 79 -13.97 10.97 7.23
CA CYS A 79 -12.74 10.44 7.82
C CYS A 79 -12.38 9.12 7.14
N VAL A 80 -11.16 9.01 6.61
CA VAL A 80 -10.72 7.85 5.81
C VAL A 80 -9.81 6.95 6.63
N CYS A 81 -10.18 5.68 6.74
CA CYS A 81 -9.52 4.68 7.56
C CYS A 81 -8.73 3.70 6.70
N PHE A 82 -7.43 3.57 6.97
CA PHE A 82 -6.56 2.57 6.34
C PHE A 82 -6.22 1.44 7.31
N ASN A 83 -5.96 0.25 6.78
CA ASN A 83 -5.54 -0.87 7.61
C ASN A 83 -4.02 -0.85 7.82
N GLY A 84 -3.61 -0.52 9.05
CA GLY A 84 -2.22 -0.67 9.52
C GLY A 84 -2.09 -1.66 10.68
N ALA A 85 -3.13 -2.44 10.97
CA ALA A 85 -3.10 -3.43 12.03
C ALA A 85 -2.17 -4.59 11.63
N HIS A 86 -1.34 -5.05 12.55
CA HIS A 86 -0.56 -6.26 12.35
C HIS A 86 -1.46 -7.49 12.53
N PRO A 87 -1.38 -8.54 11.69
CA PRO A 87 -2.16 -9.77 11.87
C PRO A 87 -1.84 -10.51 13.20
N THR A 88 -2.54 -10.16 14.28
CA THR A 88 -2.39 -10.79 15.59
C THR A 88 -3.09 -12.16 15.67
N PRO A 89 -2.63 -13.09 16.52
CA PRO A 89 -3.36 -14.33 16.79
C PRO A 89 -4.80 -14.04 17.27
N PRO A 90 -5.80 -14.84 16.86
CA PRO A 90 -5.69 -16.13 16.17
C PRO A 90 -5.65 -16.02 14.63
N ALA A 91 -5.75 -14.82 14.06
CA ALA A 91 -5.84 -14.55 12.62
C ALA A 91 -4.49 -14.71 11.88
N LEU A 92 -3.67 -15.69 12.29
CA LEU A 92 -2.38 -16.01 11.71
C LEU A 92 -2.52 -16.33 10.20
N PRO A 93 -1.47 -16.04 9.40
CA PRO A 93 -1.49 -15.58 8.01
C PRO A 93 -2.50 -16.06 6.94
N HIS A 94 -3.27 -17.13 7.15
CA HIS A 94 -4.07 -17.80 6.10
C HIS A 94 -4.92 -16.87 5.25
N HIS A 95 -5.63 -15.91 5.85
CA HIS A 95 -6.40 -14.91 5.09
C HIS A 95 -5.48 -14.03 4.22
N TRP A 96 -4.43 -13.44 4.81
CA TRP A 96 -3.43 -12.66 4.08
C TRP A 96 -2.76 -13.45 2.96
N ILE A 97 -2.39 -14.72 3.19
CA ILE A 97 -1.83 -15.63 2.18
C ILE A 97 -2.82 -15.82 1.02
N GLN A 98 -4.11 -15.99 1.31
CA GLN A 98 -5.17 -16.14 0.30
C GLN A 98 -5.37 -14.84 -0.50
N THR A 99 -5.29 -13.67 0.14
CA THR A 99 -5.27 -12.36 -0.53
C THR A 99 -4.05 -12.24 -1.45
N GLN A 100 -2.84 -12.56 -0.95
CA GLN A 100 -1.61 -12.50 -1.74
C GLN A 100 -1.62 -13.50 -2.90
N ALA A 101 -2.10 -14.73 -2.70
CA ALA A 101 -2.28 -15.72 -3.77
C ALA A 101 -3.26 -15.22 -4.84
N THR A 102 -4.31 -14.51 -4.44
CA THR A 102 -5.28 -13.90 -5.37
C THR A 102 -4.63 -12.75 -6.17
N TYR A 103 -3.91 -11.84 -5.53
CA TYR A 103 -3.16 -10.79 -6.24
C TYR A 103 -2.08 -11.38 -7.15
N ARG A 104 -1.38 -12.44 -6.74
CA ARG A 104 -0.41 -13.19 -7.56
C ARG A 104 -1.05 -13.72 -8.84
N GLN A 105 -2.27 -14.26 -8.79
CA GLN A 105 -3.00 -14.71 -9.98
C GLN A 105 -3.40 -13.54 -10.90
N ARG A 106 -3.79 -12.39 -10.32
CA ARG A 106 -4.11 -11.17 -11.08
C ARG A 106 -2.87 -10.58 -11.77
N VAL A 107 -1.75 -10.40 -11.06
CA VAL A 107 -0.45 -9.96 -11.60
C VAL A 107 -0.01 -10.85 -12.78
N ASN A 108 -0.03 -12.18 -12.61
CA ASN A 108 0.31 -13.11 -13.69
C ASN A 108 -0.64 -13.02 -14.91
N SER A 109 -1.87 -12.55 -14.73
CA SER A 109 -2.82 -12.33 -15.82
C SER A 109 -2.61 -10.98 -16.52
N VAL A 110 -2.32 -9.93 -15.73
CA VAL A 110 -1.96 -8.59 -16.21
C VAL A 110 -0.67 -8.61 -17.03
N LEU A 111 0.41 -9.17 -16.49
CA LEU A 111 1.70 -9.24 -17.18
C LEU A 111 1.62 -10.08 -18.46
N ARG A 112 0.85 -11.19 -18.46
CA ARG A 112 0.58 -11.98 -19.68
C ARG A 112 -0.22 -11.20 -20.71
N HIS A 113 -1.24 -10.44 -20.30
CA HIS A 113 -2.01 -9.59 -21.21
C HIS A 113 -1.13 -8.51 -21.83
N ILE A 114 -0.35 -7.79 -21.02
CA ILE A 114 0.57 -6.75 -21.49
C ILE A 114 1.60 -7.34 -22.47
N ALA A 115 2.22 -8.48 -22.14
CA ALA A 115 3.17 -9.17 -23.02
C ALA A 115 2.57 -9.72 -24.33
N THR A 116 1.25 -9.94 -24.40
CA THR A 116 0.58 -10.50 -25.60
C THR A 116 -0.30 -9.52 -26.37
N LYS A 117 -0.55 -8.32 -25.83
CA LYS A 117 -1.43 -7.29 -26.42
C LYS A 117 -0.83 -5.88 -26.42
N GLY A 118 0.06 -5.55 -25.49
CA GLY A 118 0.61 -4.20 -25.34
C GLY A 118 -0.40 -3.13 -24.91
N THR A 119 -1.57 -3.53 -24.40
CA THR A 119 -2.70 -2.65 -24.03
C THR A 119 -2.97 -2.67 -22.51
N PRO A 120 -3.69 -1.66 -21.96
CA PRO A 120 -4.13 -1.66 -20.57
C PRO A 120 -4.96 -2.92 -20.22
N PRO A 121 -4.76 -3.51 -19.03
CA PRO A 121 -5.49 -4.71 -18.62
C PRO A 121 -6.93 -4.40 -18.15
N PRO A 122 -7.89 -5.32 -18.33
CA PRO A 122 -9.24 -5.23 -17.76
C PRO A 122 -9.26 -4.99 -16.24
N LYS A 123 -10.16 -4.11 -15.76
CA LYS A 123 -10.28 -3.75 -14.32
C LYS A 123 -10.62 -4.94 -13.40
N VAL A 124 -11.17 -6.04 -13.92
CA VAL A 124 -11.40 -7.28 -13.13
C VAL A 124 -10.10 -7.91 -12.60
N TRP A 125 -8.94 -7.58 -13.18
CA TRP A 125 -7.62 -7.98 -12.66
C TRP A 125 -6.95 -6.89 -11.81
N TRP A 126 -7.71 -5.92 -11.28
CA TRP A 126 -7.18 -4.87 -10.41
C TRP A 126 -6.33 -5.41 -9.26
N VAL A 127 -5.14 -4.80 -9.10
CA VAL A 127 -4.26 -4.88 -7.94
C VAL A 127 -3.82 -3.44 -7.65
N PRO A 128 -3.70 -3.00 -6.38
CA PRO A 128 -3.15 -1.67 -6.09
C PRO A 128 -1.79 -1.44 -6.78
N PRO A 129 -1.57 -0.30 -7.47
CA PRO A 129 -0.23 0.09 -7.88
C PRO A 129 0.67 0.30 -6.65
N MET A 130 1.97 0.04 -6.79
CA MET A 130 2.88 0.07 -5.65
C MET A 130 2.95 1.47 -5.02
N GLY A 131 2.87 1.54 -3.69
CA GLY A 131 2.82 2.79 -2.93
C GLY A 131 1.43 3.44 -2.83
N LEU A 132 0.35 2.79 -3.31
CA LEU A 132 -1.00 3.38 -3.28
C LEU A 132 -1.41 3.85 -1.89
N HIS A 133 -1.32 3.01 -0.84
CA HIS A 133 -1.70 3.39 0.53
C HIS A 133 -0.95 4.63 1.03
N SER A 134 0.35 4.72 0.77
CA SER A 134 1.17 5.88 1.16
C SER A 134 0.84 7.12 0.32
N CYS A 135 0.62 6.96 -0.99
CA CYS A 135 0.16 8.05 -1.87
C CYS A 135 -1.20 8.59 -1.42
N LEU A 136 -2.17 7.72 -1.11
CA LEU A 136 -3.51 8.12 -0.67
C LEU A 136 -3.46 8.84 0.68
N ARG A 137 -2.75 8.32 1.69
CA ARG A 137 -2.56 9.03 2.98
C ARG A 137 -1.94 10.41 2.78
N THR A 138 -0.90 10.51 1.95
CA THR A 138 -0.20 11.77 1.67
C THR A 138 -1.12 12.77 0.96
N ALA A 139 -1.90 12.33 -0.04
CA ALA A 139 -2.83 13.18 -0.77
C ALA A 139 -4.02 13.62 0.10
N LEU A 140 -4.58 12.73 0.91
CA LEU A 140 -5.68 13.06 1.83
C LEU A 140 -5.22 14.02 2.94
N ARG A 141 -3.99 13.87 3.47
CA ARG A 141 -3.37 14.84 4.39
C ARG A 141 -3.23 16.22 3.74
N TYR A 142 -2.74 16.28 2.50
CA TYR A 142 -2.63 17.52 1.72
C TYR A 142 -4.00 18.19 1.47
N LEU A 143 -5.05 17.41 1.29
CA LEU A 143 -6.44 17.88 1.11
C LEU A 143 -7.18 18.15 2.43
N ASN A 144 -6.49 18.11 3.58
CA ASN A 144 -7.05 18.27 4.92
C ASN A 144 -8.20 17.30 5.28
N ILE A 145 -8.26 16.13 4.64
CA ILE A 145 -9.22 15.07 4.96
C ILE A 145 -8.68 14.26 6.14
N PRO A 146 -9.40 14.14 7.28
CA PRO A 146 -8.98 13.35 8.43
C PRO A 146 -8.69 11.88 8.08
N ILE A 147 -7.57 11.36 8.60
CA ILE A 147 -7.12 9.99 8.41
C ILE A 147 -7.09 9.25 9.75
N MET A 148 -7.53 8.00 9.75
CA MET A 148 -7.20 7.01 10.77
C MET A 148 -6.35 5.89 10.14
N VAL A 149 -5.40 5.34 10.88
CA VAL A 149 -4.80 4.03 10.56
C VAL A 149 -4.98 3.13 11.77
N SER A 150 -5.58 1.95 11.56
CA SER A 150 -5.81 0.99 12.65
C SER A 150 -4.51 0.41 13.21
N SER A 151 -4.51 0.01 14.47
CA SER A 151 -3.34 -0.53 15.19
C SER A 151 -3.53 -1.96 15.71
N ASP A 152 -4.76 -2.33 16.08
CA ASP A 152 -5.13 -3.61 16.70
C ASP A 152 -6.04 -4.44 15.77
N ASP A 153 -7.25 -3.95 15.44
CA ASP A 153 -8.22 -4.62 14.56
C ASP A 153 -8.99 -3.58 13.74
N HIS A 154 -8.91 -3.70 12.41
CA HIS A 154 -9.43 -2.67 11.51
C HIS A 154 -10.94 -2.50 11.62
N CYS A 155 -11.71 -3.58 11.50
CA CYS A 155 -13.16 -3.50 11.48
C CYS A 155 -13.72 -2.96 12.82
N GLN A 156 -13.14 -3.40 13.95
CA GLN A 156 -13.54 -2.94 15.28
C GLN A 156 -13.12 -1.50 15.57
N GLU A 157 -11.93 -1.06 15.15
CA GLU A 157 -11.51 0.35 15.27
C GLU A 157 -12.36 1.28 14.38
N VAL A 158 -12.69 0.89 13.15
CA VAL A 158 -13.52 1.71 12.24
C VAL A 158 -14.95 1.87 12.75
N VAL A 159 -15.59 0.79 13.22
CA VAL A 159 -16.93 0.90 13.83
C VAL A 159 -16.89 1.60 15.20
N GLY A 160 -15.78 1.46 15.94
CA GLY A 160 -15.52 2.17 17.18
C GLY A 160 -15.45 3.67 16.98
N LEU A 161 -14.60 4.15 16.06
CA LEU A 161 -14.48 5.55 15.66
C LEU A 161 -15.85 6.12 15.25
N CYS A 162 -16.60 5.37 14.44
CA CYS A 162 -17.94 5.75 13.99
C CYS A 162 -18.88 6.06 15.17
N ARG A 163 -18.82 5.27 16.25
CA ARG A 163 -19.63 5.48 17.46
C ARG A 163 -19.06 6.54 18.40
N GLU A 164 -17.77 6.50 18.72
CA GLU A 164 -17.13 7.42 19.69
C GLU A 164 -17.23 8.89 19.28
N LYS A 165 -17.15 9.17 17.97
CA LYS A 165 -17.23 10.52 17.41
C LYS A 165 -18.61 10.84 16.82
N THR A 166 -19.60 9.98 17.09
CA THR A 166 -21.00 10.11 16.64
C THR A 166 -21.11 10.47 15.15
N TYR A 167 -20.44 9.69 14.29
CA TYR A 167 -20.61 9.77 12.85
C TYR A 167 -21.99 9.26 12.45
N ALA A 168 -22.57 9.84 11.40
CA ALA A 168 -23.92 9.51 10.93
C ALA A 168 -23.96 8.19 10.13
N GLY A 169 -22.80 7.62 9.76
CA GLY A 169 -22.71 6.32 9.11
C GLY A 169 -21.27 5.91 8.75
N LEU A 170 -21.16 4.66 8.30
CA LEU A 170 -19.93 4.00 7.86
C LEU A 170 -20.07 3.63 6.38
N VAL A 171 -19.06 3.89 5.58
CA VAL A 171 -18.96 3.48 4.17
C VAL A 171 -17.89 2.38 4.07
N GLY A 172 -18.23 1.20 3.57
CA GLY A 172 -17.34 0.04 3.52
C GLY A 172 -17.89 -1.12 2.69
N CYS A 173 -17.17 -2.24 2.65
CA CYS A 173 -17.63 -3.46 1.99
C CYS A 173 -17.32 -4.76 2.76
N SER A 174 -17.04 -4.70 4.07
CA SER A 174 -16.87 -5.90 4.89
C SER A 174 -18.23 -6.41 5.39
N GLY A 175 -18.49 -7.70 5.20
CA GLY A 175 -19.68 -8.35 5.76
C GLY A 175 -19.76 -8.30 7.29
N GLU A 176 -18.65 -8.01 7.97
CA GLU A 176 -18.60 -7.85 9.42
C GLU A 176 -19.37 -6.61 9.89
N TYR A 177 -19.37 -5.52 9.12
CA TYR A 177 -20.11 -4.29 9.46
C TYR A 177 -21.63 -4.51 9.52
N LEU A 178 -22.15 -5.48 8.74
CA LEU A 178 -23.56 -5.90 8.78
C LEU A 178 -23.95 -6.46 10.16
N VAL A 179 -23.05 -7.24 10.76
CA VAL A 179 -23.23 -7.88 12.07
C VAL A 179 -22.93 -6.90 13.20
N PHE A 180 -21.94 -6.03 13.01
CA PHE A 180 -21.59 -5.00 13.97
C PHE A 180 -22.69 -3.94 14.11
N GLN A 181 -23.49 -3.69 13.06
CA GLN A 181 -24.59 -2.70 13.03
C GLN A 181 -24.12 -1.27 13.41
N PRO A 182 -23.36 -0.57 12.52
CA PRO A 182 -23.14 0.87 12.64
C PRO A 182 -24.47 1.63 12.47
N PRO A 183 -24.55 2.94 12.83
CA PRO A 183 -25.78 3.71 12.76
C PRO A 183 -26.45 3.72 11.37
N ARG A 184 -25.63 3.74 10.32
CA ARG A 184 -25.99 3.54 8.91
C ARG A 184 -24.79 2.89 8.21
N TYR A 185 -25.04 2.06 7.20
CA TYR A 185 -23.98 1.37 6.44
C TYR A 185 -24.16 1.56 4.94
N PHE A 186 -23.13 2.09 4.28
CA PHE A 186 -23.10 2.37 2.86
C PHE A 186 -22.02 1.57 2.14
N SER A 187 -22.26 1.29 0.86
CA SER A 187 -21.38 0.50 0.02
C SER A 187 -20.18 1.29 -0.49
N SER A 188 -18.97 0.93 -0.04
CA SER A 188 -17.73 1.40 -0.67
C SER A 188 -17.54 0.78 -2.07
N SER A 189 -18.10 -0.41 -2.31
CA SER A 189 -18.10 -1.11 -3.60
C SER A 189 -19.05 -0.51 -4.65
N GLN A 190 -20.02 0.34 -4.26
CA GLN A 190 -20.89 1.07 -5.18
C GLN A 190 -20.69 2.59 -5.12
N LEU A 191 -19.76 3.09 -4.29
CA LEU A 191 -19.46 4.51 -4.17
C LEU A 191 -18.97 5.11 -5.50
N LYS A 192 -19.63 6.19 -5.95
CA LYS A 192 -19.41 6.81 -7.26
C LYS A 192 -19.72 8.31 -7.21
N LEU A 193 -18.68 9.15 -7.30
CA LEU A 193 -18.83 10.57 -7.62
C LEU A 193 -19.18 10.71 -9.11
N THR A 194 -20.19 11.51 -9.45
CA THR A 194 -20.60 11.74 -10.85
C THR A 194 -20.27 13.14 -11.35
N TYR A 195 -20.22 13.28 -12.68
CA TYR A 195 -20.10 14.58 -13.37
C TYR A 195 -21.30 15.52 -13.17
N ARG A 196 -22.32 15.13 -12.38
CA ARG A 196 -23.47 15.98 -12.00
C ARG A 196 -23.44 16.37 -10.52
N SER A 197 -22.29 16.21 -9.86
CA SER A 197 -22.12 16.43 -8.41
C SER A 197 -23.14 15.66 -7.56
N SER A 198 -23.40 14.39 -7.90
CA SER A 198 -24.01 13.39 -7.02
C SER A 198 -22.92 12.44 -6.48
N LEU A 199 -23.07 11.97 -5.24
CA LEU A 199 -22.20 10.96 -4.64
C LEU A 199 -23.05 9.72 -4.36
N GLU A 200 -23.19 8.91 -5.40
CA GLU A 200 -24.07 7.75 -5.46
C GLU A 200 -23.43 6.55 -4.74
N THR A 201 -24.25 5.78 -4.03
CA THR A 201 -23.88 4.49 -3.41
C THR A 201 -25.15 3.65 -3.15
N LYS A 202 -25.00 2.48 -2.53
CA LYS A 202 -26.08 1.71 -1.90
C LYS A 202 -26.02 1.84 -0.38
N GLU A 203 -27.16 1.89 0.28
CA GLU A 203 -27.31 1.77 1.73
C GLU A 203 -27.90 0.41 2.11
N TYR A 204 -27.43 -0.17 3.21
CA TYR A 204 -27.90 -1.46 3.73
C TYR A 204 -28.66 -1.24 5.04
N MET A 205 -29.87 -1.79 5.15
CA MET A 205 -30.72 -1.68 6.35
C MET A 205 -30.26 -2.66 7.44
N VAL A 206 -29.08 -2.40 8.03
CA VAL A 206 -28.40 -3.30 8.98
C VAL A 206 -29.21 -3.62 10.26
N HIS A 207 -30.17 -2.78 10.61
CA HIS A 207 -31.08 -3.01 11.74
C HIS A 207 -32.30 -3.88 11.38
N GLU A 208 -32.64 -4.01 10.09
CA GLU A 208 -33.69 -4.91 9.58
C GLU A 208 -33.14 -6.30 9.24
N LEU A 209 -31.82 -6.42 9.12
CA LEU A 209 -31.09 -7.67 8.82
C LEU A 209 -31.55 -8.92 9.61
N PRO A 210 -31.82 -8.86 10.94
CA PRO A 210 -32.30 -10.03 11.68
C PRO A 210 -33.66 -10.53 11.17
N GLN A 211 -34.51 -9.63 10.69
CA GLN A 211 -35.82 -9.94 10.11
C GLN A 211 -35.64 -10.53 8.70
N VAL A 212 -34.77 -9.94 7.87
CA VAL A 212 -34.45 -10.40 6.50
C VAL A 212 -33.81 -11.79 6.47
N LEU A 213 -33.02 -12.16 7.48
CA LEU A 213 -32.46 -13.51 7.65
C LEU A 213 -33.39 -14.47 8.42
N GLU A 214 -34.44 -13.93 9.03
CA GLU A 214 -35.30 -14.59 10.02
C GLU A 214 -34.46 -15.27 11.14
N VAL A 215 -33.48 -14.54 11.69
CA VAL A 215 -32.56 -14.99 12.76
C VAL A 215 -32.69 -14.05 13.97
N PRO A 216 -32.90 -14.56 15.20
CA PRO A 216 -32.94 -13.74 16.41
C PRO A 216 -31.68 -12.88 16.60
N GLN A 217 -31.86 -11.63 17.05
CA GLN A 217 -30.79 -10.64 17.22
C GLN A 217 -29.68 -11.10 18.17
N ASP A 218 -30.01 -11.84 19.23
CA ASP A 218 -29.06 -12.45 20.17
C ASP A 218 -28.20 -13.55 19.52
N ARG A 219 -28.69 -14.18 18.45
CA ARG A 219 -28.03 -15.23 17.69
C ARG A 219 -27.24 -14.73 16.47
N LEU A 220 -27.37 -13.46 16.09
CA LEU A 220 -26.72 -12.88 14.89
C LEU A 220 -25.19 -13.06 14.92
N CYS A 221 -24.55 -12.90 16.09
CA CYS A 221 -23.10 -13.10 16.25
C CYS A 221 -22.67 -14.58 16.15
N LEU A 222 -23.55 -15.52 16.51
CA LEU A 222 -23.33 -16.97 16.34
C LEU A 222 -23.44 -17.36 14.86
N MET A 223 -24.48 -16.88 14.17
CA MET A 223 -24.66 -17.03 12.73
C MET A 223 -23.47 -16.46 11.95
N ALA A 224 -22.97 -15.28 12.32
CA ALA A 224 -21.77 -14.68 11.73
C ALA A 224 -20.49 -15.53 11.92
N ALA A 225 -20.32 -16.13 13.10
CA ALA A 225 -19.20 -17.04 13.37
C ALA A 225 -19.31 -18.36 12.59
N LEU A 226 -20.52 -18.86 12.36
CA LEU A 226 -20.80 -20.10 11.63
C LEU A 226 -20.83 -19.95 10.10
N LEU A 227 -20.82 -18.73 9.54
CA LEU A 227 -20.41 -18.51 8.14
C LEU A 227 -18.91 -18.70 7.93
N GLY A 228 -18.11 -18.53 8.99
CA GLY A 228 -16.65 -18.53 8.96
C GLY A 228 -16.03 -17.18 8.62
N GLY A 229 -14.77 -16.99 9.05
CA GLY A 229 -14.00 -15.77 8.91
C GLY A 229 -12.57 -15.93 9.41
N THR A 230 -11.95 -14.82 9.85
CA THR A 230 -10.53 -14.74 10.25
C THR A 230 -10.15 -15.63 11.44
N ILE A 231 -11.05 -15.78 12.42
CA ILE A 231 -10.83 -16.55 13.66
C ILE A 231 -11.16 -18.04 13.46
N LEU A 232 -12.27 -18.34 12.80
CA LEU A 232 -12.78 -19.68 12.53
C LEU A 232 -13.06 -19.82 11.03
N SER A 233 -12.15 -20.48 10.30
CA SER A 233 -12.20 -20.57 8.84
C SER A 233 -13.24 -21.57 8.31
N GLU A 234 -13.67 -21.40 7.06
CA GLU A 234 -14.56 -22.32 6.35
C GLU A 234 -13.98 -23.74 6.26
N LEU A 235 -12.64 -23.85 6.25
CA LEU A 235 -11.93 -25.13 6.34
C LEU A 235 -12.15 -25.84 7.68
N SER A 236 -12.27 -25.08 8.78
CA SER A 236 -12.55 -25.61 10.12
C SER A 236 -14.00 -26.09 10.26
N LEU A 237 -14.92 -25.40 9.56
CA LEU A 237 -16.37 -25.67 9.51
C LEU A 237 -16.79 -26.64 8.40
N THR A 238 -15.85 -27.19 7.64
CA THR A 238 -16.11 -28.02 6.46
C THR A 238 -16.94 -29.29 6.74
N ASP A 239 -16.87 -29.86 7.94
CA ASP A 239 -17.70 -31.01 8.31
C ASP A 239 -19.14 -30.62 8.68
N PHE A 240 -19.30 -29.49 9.38
CA PHE A 240 -20.60 -28.88 9.67
C PHE A 240 -21.33 -28.51 8.37
N TYR A 241 -20.64 -27.90 7.40
CA TYR A 241 -21.20 -27.61 6.08
C TYR A 241 -21.68 -28.86 5.34
N LYS A 242 -20.97 -29.99 5.42
CA LYS A 242 -21.45 -31.26 4.84
C LYS A 242 -22.76 -31.73 5.49
N ARG A 243 -22.95 -31.53 6.81
CA ARG A 243 -24.22 -31.87 7.49
C ARG A 243 -25.37 -30.97 7.02
N LEU A 244 -25.09 -29.70 6.70
CA LEU A 244 -26.03 -28.79 6.02
C LEU A 244 -26.19 -29.05 4.50
N GLY A 245 -25.67 -30.18 3.97
CA GLY A 245 -25.72 -30.53 2.54
C GLY A 245 -24.76 -29.74 1.65
N ILE A 246 -24.00 -28.78 2.19
CA ILE A 246 -23.10 -27.91 1.45
C ILE A 246 -21.79 -28.65 1.14
N THR A 247 -21.52 -28.86 -0.15
CA THR A 247 -20.30 -29.55 -0.62
C THR A 247 -19.26 -28.54 -1.13
N PRO A 248 -18.20 -28.18 -0.37
CA PRO A 248 -17.23 -27.13 -0.73
C PRO A 248 -16.30 -27.46 -1.91
N LYS A 249 -16.51 -28.59 -2.60
CA LYS A 249 -15.82 -28.96 -3.86
C LYS A 249 -16.47 -28.35 -5.11
N LYS A 250 -17.63 -27.72 -4.99
CA LYS A 250 -18.27 -26.91 -6.04
C LYS A 250 -18.29 -25.45 -5.61
N GLN A 251 -18.41 -24.54 -6.56
CA GLN A 251 -18.62 -23.12 -6.29
C GLN A 251 -20.04 -22.93 -5.75
N VAL A 252 -20.17 -22.79 -4.43
CA VAL A 252 -21.46 -22.61 -3.75
C VAL A 252 -21.95 -21.18 -3.97
N PRO A 253 -23.22 -20.94 -4.35
CA PRO A 253 -23.79 -19.60 -4.38
C PRO A 253 -23.80 -18.98 -2.97
N PRO A 254 -23.42 -17.71 -2.78
CA PRO A 254 -23.43 -17.06 -1.47
C PRO A 254 -24.74 -17.23 -0.69
N GLU A 255 -25.88 -17.10 -1.37
CA GLU A 255 -27.20 -17.28 -0.77
C GLU A 255 -27.42 -18.67 -0.16
N THR A 256 -26.87 -19.72 -0.77
CA THR A 256 -27.07 -21.10 -0.34
C THR A 256 -26.37 -21.36 0.99
N LEU A 257 -25.15 -20.83 1.16
CA LEU A 257 -24.43 -20.89 2.43
C LEU A 257 -25.14 -20.04 3.50
N VAL A 258 -25.52 -18.79 3.17
CA VAL A 258 -26.18 -17.88 4.11
C VAL A 258 -27.51 -18.45 4.59
N LYS A 259 -28.41 -18.87 3.69
CA LYS A 259 -29.75 -19.36 4.03
C LYS A 259 -29.68 -20.64 4.89
N ALA A 260 -28.78 -21.59 4.57
CA ALA A 260 -28.63 -22.82 5.34
C ALA A 260 -28.08 -22.59 6.76
N VAL A 261 -27.09 -21.70 6.92
CA VAL A 261 -26.56 -21.34 8.26
C VAL A 261 -27.59 -20.54 9.07
N CYS A 262 -28.37 -19.67 8.43
CA CYS A 262 -29.46 -18.94 9.09
C CYS A 262 -30.57 -19.90 9.57
N GLN A 263 -30.98 -20.87 8.74
CA GLN A 263 -31.94 -21.91 9.14
C GLN A 263 -31.43 -22.70 10.35
N TYR A 264 -30.20 -23.21 10.30
CA TYR A 264 -29.60 -23.95 11.43
C TYR A 264 -29.62 -23.14 12.73
N VAL A 265 -29.18 -21.87 12.69
CA VAL A 265 -29.12 -21.02 13.89
C VAL A 265 -30.52 -20.62 14.40
N ARG A 266 -31.52 -20.59 13.53
CA ARG A 266 -32.94 -20.40 13.89
C ARG A 266 -33.50 -21.62 14.63
N GLU A 267 -33.17 -22.83 14.15
CA GLU A 267 -33.64 -24.11 14.70
C GLU A 267 -32.97 -24.53 16.03
N LEU A 268 -31.86 -23.89 16.43
CA LEU A 268 -31.19 -24.16 17.71
C LEU A 268 -32.14 -23.97 18.93
N PRO A 269 -32.10 -24.87 19.93
CA PRO A 269 -32.97 -24.79 21.11
C PRO A 269 -32.62 -23.64 22.06
N SER A 270 -31.39 -23.13 22.03
CA SER A 270 -30.91 -22.00 22.83
C SER A 270 -29.98 -21.11 22.01
N SER A 271 -29.68 -19.92 22.54
CA SER A 271 -28.61 -19.04 22.04
C SER A 271 -27.28 -19.22 22.80
N ASP A 272 -27.15 -20.30 23.58
CA ASP A 272 -25.91 -20.63 24.25
C ASP A 272 -24.83 -21.12 23.26
N VAL A 273 -23.66 -20.51 23.34
CA VAL A 273 -22.51 -20.83 22.48
C VAL A 273 -21.91 -22.18 22.87
N ASP A 274 -22.03 -22.61 24.12
CA ASP A 274 -21.54 -23.92 24.56
C ASP A 274 -22.41 -25.06 24.01
N ALA A 275 -23.73 -24.95 24.10
CA ALA A 275 -24.66 -25.84 23.41
C ALA A 275 -24.41 -25.90 21.89
N ALA A 276 -24.20 -24.74 21.24
CA ALA A 276 -23.86 -24.70 19.82
C ALA A 276 -22.49 -25.33 19.51
N CYS A 277 -21.49 -25.20 20.38
CA CYS A 277 -20.21 -25.90 20.21
C CYS A 277 -20.37 -27.43 20.25
N ILE A 278 -21.20 -27.94 21.16
CA ILE A 278 -21.49 -29.37 21.30
C ILE A 278 -22.20 -29.90 20.06
N ASP A 279 -23.24 -29.22 19.55
CA ASP A 279 -23.89 -29.67 18.31
C ASP A 279 -22.96 -29.59 17.10
N VAL A 280 -22.26 -28.46 16.89
CA VAL A 280 -21.40 -28.26 15.71
C VAL A 280 -20.22 -29.23 15.70
N PHE A 281 -19.52 -29.42 16.81
CA PHE A 281 -18.25 -30.18 16.88
C PHE A 281 -18.29 -31.52 17.62
N GLY A 282 -19.34 -31.78 18.42
CA GLY A 282 -19.52 -32.99 19.22
C GLY A 282 -18.95 -32.91 20.65
N ASP A 283 -17.98 -32.03 20.91
CA ASP A 283 -17.33 -31.86 22.22
C ASP A 283 -16.84 -30.41 22.40
N LEU A 284 -16.95 -29.88 23.63
CA LEU A 284 -16.36 -28.60 24.05
C LEU A 284 -14.83 -28.63 24.05
N ASN A 285 -14.22 -29.81 24.16
CA ASN A 285 -12.76 -29.98 24.11
C ASN A 285 -12.16 -29.88 22.69
N ASP A 286 -12.99 -29.79 21.63
CA ASP A 286 -12.49 -29.54 20.27
C ASP A 286 -11.84 -28.14 20.21
N LEU A 287 -10.62 -28.06 19.68
CA LEU A 287 -9.89 -26.79 19.47
C LEU A 287 -10.67 -25.78 18.60
N ARG A 288 -11.66 -26.24 17.83
CA ARG A 288 -12.61 -25.42 17.06
C ARG A 288 -13.72 -24.82 17.91
N ALA A 289 -14.14 -25.48 19.01
CA ALA A 289 -15.11 -24.93 19.95
C ALA A 289 -14.58 -23.64 20.61
N ALA A 290 -13.32 -23.67 21.08
CA ALA A 290 -12.64 -22.48 21.60
C ALA A 290 -12.58 -21.33 20.57
N LYS A 291 -12.33 -21.65 19.29
CA LYS A 291 -12.35 -20.67 18.19
C LYS A 291 -13.76 -20.14 17.88
N LEU A 292 -14.80 -20.98 17.98
CA LEU A 292 -16.19 -20.53 17.81
C LEU A 292 -16.57 -19.54 18.92
N LYS A 293 -16.28 -19.86 20.19
CA LYS A 293 -16.47 -18.92 21.32
C LYS A 293 -15.72 -17.60 21.08
N GLN A 294 -14.47 -17.67 20.63
CA GLN A 294 -13.67 -16.48 20.32
C GLN A 294 -14.24 -15.67 19.13
N ALA A 295 -14.76 -16.32 18.10
CA ALA A 295 -15.39 -15.67 16.95
C ALA A 295 -16.72 -15.00 17.33
N VAL A 296 -17.56 -15.65 18.14
CA VAL A 296 -18.78 -15.01 18.66
C VAL A 296 -18.45 -13.80 19.52
N GLN A 297 -17.44 -13.90 20.42
CA GLN A 297 -16.98 -12.77 21.22
C GLN A 297 -16.41 -11.63 20.37
N TYR A 298 -15.75 -11.93 19.25
CA TYR A 298 -15.28 -10.94 18.28
C TYR A 298 -16.43 -10.17 17.64
N TYR A 299 -17.46 -10.86 17.14
CA TYR A 299 -18.64 -10.18 16.59
C TYR A 299 -19.37 -9.36 17.66
N LEU A 300 -19.54 -9.91 18.87
CA LEU A 300 -20.11 -9.19 20.00
C LEU A 300 -19.34 -7.90 20.31
N ASN A 301 -18.01 -7.93 20.36
CA ASN A 301 -17.17 -6.74 20.60
C ASN A 301 -17.41 -5.62 19.55
N GLY A 302 -17.71 -5.98 18.31
CA GLY A 302 -18.06 -5.03 17.24
C GLY A 302 -19.49 -4.48 17.32
N THR A 303 -20.40 -5.10 18.09
CA THR A 303 -21.75 -4.56 18.33
C THR A 303 -21.76 -3.33 19.23
N LYS A 304 -22.87 -2.59 19.24
CA LYS A 304 -23.09 -1.43 20.12
C LYS A 304 -22.84 -1.73 21.61
N ASP A 305 -23.29 -2.90 22.10
CA ASP A 305 -23.29 -3.23 23.53
C ASP A 305 -22.01 -3.97 23.98
N GLY A 306 -21.32 -4.64 23.04
CA GLY A 306 -19.99 -5.19 23.29
C GLY A 306 -18.87 -4.16 23.14
N PHE A 307 -19.03 -3.14 22.29
CA PHE A 307 -18.03 -2.06 22.13
C PHE A 307 -17.71 -1.36 23.47
N LEU A 308 -18.72 -1.10 24.30
CA LEU A 308 -18.54 -0.54 25.65
C LEU A 308 -17.74 -1.43 26.62
N LYS A 309 -17.56 -2.71 26.28
CA LYS A 309 -16.84 -3.73 27.07
C LYS A 309 -15.48 -4.09 26.45
N TYR A 310 -15.22 -3.63 25.23
CA TYR A 310 -14.01 -3.91 24.45
C TYR A 310 -12.74 -3.43 25.16
N ARG A 311 -11.64 -4.15 24.91
CA ARG A 311 -10.27 -3.74 25.23
C ARG A 311 -9.41 -4.06 24.02
N THR A 312 -8.50 -3.16 23.68
CA THR A 312 -7.47 -3.42 22.65
C THR A 312 -6.56 -4.59 23.04
N ALA A 313 -5.71 -5.09 22.13
CA ALA A 313 -4.74 -6.14 22.48
C ALA A 313 -3.72 -5.63 23.53
N SER A 314 -3.47 -4.32 23.57
CA SER A 314 -2.75 -3.64 24.66
C SER A 314 -3.49 -3.61 26.02
N GLY A 315 -4.69 -4.19 26.12
CA GLY A 315 -5.50 -4.22 27.35
C GLY A 315 -6.14 -2.88 27.74
N ARG A 316 -5.98 -1.83 26.92
CA ARG A 316 -6.54 -0.49 27.19
C ARG A 316 -8.04 -0.49 26.88
N ARG A 317 -8.84 0.12 27.76
CA ARG A 317 -10.23 0.47 27.46
C ARG A 317 -10.26 1.78 26.66
N PRO A 318 -11.23 1.98 25.75
CA PRO A 318 -11.58 3.33 25.31
C PRO A 318 -11.99 4.16 26.54
N LYS A 319 -11.31 5.30 26.77
CA LYS A 319 -11.57 6.17 27.94
C LYS A 319 -12.84 6.99 27.73
N ASN A 320 -13.99 6.37 27.99
CA ASN A 320 -15.28 7.05 28.04
C ASN A 320 -15.33 7.94 29.31
N ASN A 321 -14.81 9.17 29.19
CA ASN A 321 -14.38 9.99 30.33
C ASN A 321 -15.56 10.69 31.01
N LYS A 322 -16.35 9.94 31.79
CA LYS A 322 -17.61 10.43 32.38
C LYS A 322 -17.83 10.01 33.85
N LYS A 323 -16.93 10.41 34.76
CA LYS A 323 -17.24 10.81 36.15
C LYS A 323 -16.04 11.39 36.89
N ASN A 324 -16.33 12.26 37.85
CA ASN A 324 -15.39 13.00 38.70
C ASN A 324 -14.33 12.10 39.35
N GLN A 325 -13.06 12.53 39.30
CA GLN A 325 -12.03 12.22 40.28
C GLN A 325 -11.14 13.46 40.47
N LYS A 326 -10.64 13.67 41.68
CA LYS A 326 -9.84 14.86 42.05
C LYS A 326 -8.42 14.76 41.49
N PRO A 327 -7.73 15.89 41.25
CA PRO A 327 -6.29 15.89 41.03
C PRO A 327 -5.56 15.50 42.31
N ASP A 328 -4.42 14.85 42.14
CA ASP A 328 -3.40 14.63 43.17
C ASP A 328 -2.02 14.83 42.52
N LEU A 329 -1.07 15.44 43.23
CA LEU A 329 0.09 16.10 42.63
C LEU A 329 1.33 16.05 43.54
N SER A 330 2.40 15.40 43.08
CA SER A 330 3.83 15.66 43.38
C SER A 330 4.70 14.45 43.01
N PRO A 331 6.04 14.58 42.90
CA PRO A 331 6.86 15.80 42.98
C PRO A 331 7.51 16.20 41.65
N GLN A 332 8.09 17.41 41.64
CA GLN A 332 8.85 17.93 40.50
C GLN A 332 10.15 17.12 40.27
N GLY A 333 10.36 16.66 39.03
CA GLY A 333 11.67 16.30 38.51
C GLY A 333 12.07 17.31 37.43
N THR A 334 13.32 17.77 37.43
CA THR A 334 13.80 18.77 36.46
C THR A 334 14.09 18.15 35.09
N SER A 335 13.05 18.00 34.29
CA SER A 335 13.13 17.80 32.84
C SER A 335 12.11 18.71 32.17
N ALA A 336 12.52 19.50 31.18
CA ALA A 336 11.57 20.25 30.37
C ALA A 336 10.65 19.27 29.64
N ASP A 337 9.33 19.51 29.68
CA ASP A 337 8.35 18.73 28.91
C ASP A 337 8.53 19.00 27.41
N LEU A 338 9.39 18.19 26.79
CA LEU A 338 9.54 18.13 25.35
C LEU A 338 8.27 17.55 24.74
N ASP A 339 7.62 18.32 23.86
CA ASP A 339 6.49 17.85 23.07
C ASP A 339 6.92 16.73 22.10
N THR A 340 6.89 15.49 22.60
CA THR A 340 7.20 14.28 21.83
C THR A 340 6.16 13.91 20.76
N SER A 341 5.10 14.70 20.55
CA SER A 341 4.09 14.44 19.50
C SER A 341 4.63 14.72 18.09
N LYS A 342 5.57 15.68 17.97
CA LYS A 342 6.25 16.05 16.72
C LYS A 342 7.64 15.42 16.60
N LEU A 343 8.11 15.28 15.36
CA LEU A 343 9.53 15.03 15.09
C LEU A 343 10.28 16.38 15.04
N ALA A 344 11.55 16.42 15.42
CA ALA A 344 12.37 17.63 15.35
C ALA A 344 12.67 18.10 13.90
N ALA A 345 12.27 17.33 12.89
CA ALA A 345 12.22 17.73 11.49
C ALA A 345 10.88 18.38 11.07
N GLU A 346 9.92 18.53 11.98
CA GLU A 346 8.62 19.21 11.77
C GLU A 346 8.52 20.50 12.61
N SER A 347 9.61 21.27 12.65
CA SER A 347 9.54 22.68 13.09
C SER A 347 8.72 23.49 12.09
N SER A 348 8.06 24.55 12.56
CA SER A 348 7.24 25.44 11.73
C SER A 348 7.99 25.99 10.52
N GLU A 349 9.26 26.37 10.70
CA GLU A 349 10.16 26.80 9.62
C GLU A 349 10.35 25.71 8.54
N HIS A 350 10.47 24.44 8.95
CA HIS A 350 10.73 23.32 8.04
C HIS A 350 9.44 22.84 7.34
N GLU A 351 8.30 22.87 8.04
CA GLU A 351 6.98 22.66 7.43
C GLU A 351 6.67 23.75 6.39
N GLN A 352 6.91 25.04 6.73
CA GLN A 352 6.75 26.16 5.81
C GLN A 352 7.68 26.06 4.60
N LYS A 353 8.98 25.80 4.82
CA LYS A 353 9.94 25.63 3.71
C LYS A 353 9.56 24.45 2.82
N GLY A 354 9.12 23.32 3.39
CA GLY A 354 8.63 22.17 2.64
C GLY A 354 7.36 22.46 1.81
N LEU A 355 6.50 23.36 2.30
CA LEU A 355 5.34 23.85 1.55
C LEU A 355 5.74 24.80 0.41
N ASP A 356 6.73 25.67 0.61
CA ASP A 356 7.19 26.59 -0.45
C ASP A 356 8.05 25.87 -1.51
N ASP A 357 8.87 24.89 -1.11
CA ASP A 357 9.52 23.94 -2.04
C ASP A 357 8.48 23.16 -2.87
N TYR A 358 7.33 22.79 -2.27
CA TYR A 358 6.22 22.13 -2.95
C TYR A 358 5.49 23.06 -3.93
N LYS A 359 5.17 24.30 -3.54
CA LYS A 359 4.61 25.32 -4.44
C LYS A 359 5.52 25.56 -5.64
N LEU A 360 6.82 25.69 -5.43
CA LEU A 360 7.80 25.87 -6.50
C LEU A 360 7.87 24.66 -7.45
N ALA A 361 7.80 23.44 -6.92
CA ALA A 361 7.73 22.22 -7.73
C ALA A 361 6.43 22.12 -8.56
N THR A 362 5.32 22.64 -8.04
CA THR A 362 3.98 22.51 -8.64
C THR A 362 3.53 23.73 -9.46
N ALA A 363 4.26 24.85 -9.42
CA ALA A 363 3.89 26.11 -10.09
C ALA A 363 3.53 25.93 -11.58
N ASN A 364 4.32 25.13 -12.32
CA ASN A 364 4.09 24.88 -13.75
C ASN A 364 2.82 24.05 -14.05
N ALA A 365 2.20 23.41 -13.05
CA ALA A 365 0.96 22.65 -13.23
C ALA A 365 -0.27 23.55 -13.44
N SER A 366 -0.25 24.77 -12.90
CA SER A 366 -1.37 25.72 -12.93
C SER A 366 -1.63 26.36 -14.30
N ILE A 367 -0.67 26.32 -15.22
CA ILE A 367 -0.73 27.04 -16.50
C ILE A 367 -1.54 26.28 -17.58
N ASN A 368 -1.71 24.95 -17.43
CA ASN A 368 -2.37 24.08 -18.43
C ASN A 368 -3.73 23.51 -17.98
N ALA A 369 -4.31 24.05 -16.92
CA ALA A 369 -5.70 23.80 -16.53
C ALA A 369 -6.21 25.03 -15.79
N ASP A 370 -7.41 25.53 -16.16
CA ASP A 370 -8.01 26.74 -15.59
C ASP A 370 -8.32 26.59 -14.09
N PHE A 371 -7.31 26.87 -13.27
CA PHE A 371 -7.35 26.85 -11.81
C PHE A 371 -6.77 28.15 -11.25
N SER A 372 -7.40 29.28 -11.56
CA SER A 372 -7.21 30.48 -10.75
C SER A 372 -7.71 30.18 -9.34
N MET A 373 -6.79 30.16 -8.39
CA MET A 373 -7.04 29.97 -6.97
C MET A 373 -6.38 31.11 -6.18
N GLU A 374 -6.64 32.34 -6.63
CA GLU A 374 -6.27 33.55 -5.91
C GLU A 374 -7.39 33.96 -4.94
N GLU A 375 -6.98 34.50 -3.79
CA GLU A 375 -7.80 35.26 -2.82
C GLU A 375 -9.16 34.67 -2.37
N ARG A 376 -9.20 33.40 -1.96
CA ARG A 376 -10.23 32.90 -1.01
C ARG A 376 -9.74 32.11 0.21
N ALA A 377 -8.42 31.96 0.38
CA ALA A 377 -7.84 31.22 1.51
C ALA A 377 -7.83 31.99 2.85
N VAL A 378 -8.08 33.31 2.84
CA VAL A 378 -7.88 34.19 4.01
C VAL A 378 -9.13 34.31 4.90
N GLU A 379 -10.34 34.21 4.34
CA GLU A 379 -11.59 34.43 5.09
C GLU A 379 -12.20 33.17 5.76
N ILE A 380 -11.51 32.02 5.73
CA ILE A 380 -11.92 30.80 6.45
C ILE A 380 -11.01 30.50 7.65
N GLN A 381 -10.60 31.55 8.38
CA GLN A 381 -10.01 31.41 9.73
C GLN A 381 -11.04 31.61 10.85
N HIS A 382 -12.20 32.21 10.58
CA HIS A 382 -13.31 32.34 11.55
C HIS A 382 -14.46 31.43 11.16
N GLY A 383 -14.54 30.25 11.80
CA GLY A 383 -15.65 29.31 11.58
C GLY A 383 -15.53 27.96 12.29
N VAL A 384 -14.31 27.44 12.50
CA VAL A 384 -14.09 26.14 13.18
C VAL A 384 -12.94 26.18 14.21
N ALA A 385 -12.40 27.36 14.52
CA ALA A 385 -11.32 27.55 15.48
C ALA A 385 -11.85 27.63 16.92
N ALA A 386 -12.28 26.49 17.49
CA ALA A 386 -12.66 26.39 18.90
C ALA A 386 -12.21 25.04 19.51
N ILE A 387 -11.79 25.09 20.78
CA ILE A 387 -11.18 23.99 21.57
C ILE A 387 -9.69 23.77 21.24
N SER A 388 -8.86 24.72 21.67
CA SER A 388 -7.54 24.41 22.24
C SER A 388 -7.68 24.29 23.76
N LEU A 389 -6.76 23.57 24.41
CA LEU A 389 -6.70 23.41 25.86
C LEU A 389 -5.43 24.10 26.39
N ASP A 390 -5.54 24.84 27.48
CA ASP A 390 -4.40 25.39 28.22
C ASP A 390 -4.69 25.45 29.73
N SER A 391 -3.73 25.95 30.51
CA SER A 391 -3.39 25.50 31.86
C SER A 391 -3.56 26.59 32.92
N GLY A 392 -3.68 26.20 34.19
CA GLY A 392 -3.71 27.14 35.32
C GLY A 392 -3.72 26.42 36.67
N ASP A 393 -3.02 26.97 37.67
CA ASP A 393 -2.68 26.31 38.94
C ASP A 393 -2.96 27.19 40.18
N ALA A 394 -3.23 26.55 41.32
CA ALA A 394 -3.17 27.09 42.69
C ALA A 394 -3.41 25.95 43.72
N GLY A 395 -2.55 25.80 44.73
CA GLY A 395 -2.59 24.65 45.67
C GLY A 395 -2.76 24.98 47.16
N ALA A 396 -2.97 23.92 47.97
CA ALA A 396 -2.85 23.89 49.44
C ALA A 396 -2.64 22.42 49.91
N ALA A 397 -2.00 22.18 51.07
CA ALA A 397 -1.41 20.87 51.41
C ALA A 397 -1.77 20.30 52.79
N LYS A 398 -1.63 18.96 52.99
CA LYS A 398 -1.05 18.30 54.20
C LYS A 398 -0.99 16.74 54.19
N GLN A 399 0.24 16.21 54.17
CA GLN A 399 0.86 15.16 55.04
C GLN A 399 0.20 13.77 55.40
N GLN A 400 1.01 12.70 55.19
CA GLN A 400 1.22 11.46 56.01
C GLN A 400 0.09 10.40 56.06
N ALA A 401 0.30 9.07 56.27
CA ALA A 401 1.47 8.18 56.52
C ALA A 401 1.18 6.73 55.98
N ILE A 402 2.12 5.85 55.57
CA ILE A 402 3.05 4.95 56.35
C ILE A 402 2.28 3.88 57.21
N SER A 403 2.46 2.54 57.12
CA SER A 403 3.39 1.70 56.31
C SER A 403 2.86 0.33 55.71
N PRO A 404 3.13 -0.93 56.20
CA PRO A 404 3.70 -1.94 55.28
C PRO A 404 3.11 -3.39 55.25
N ALA A 405 3.77 -4.20 54.41
CA ALA A 405 3.54 -5.62 54.03
C ALA A 405 3.73 -6.70 55.12
N ASP A 406 3.45 -7.96 54.75
CA ASP A 406 4.19 -9.13 55.29
C ASP A 406 4.35 -10.30 54.28
N LYS A 407 5.13 -11.34 54.62
CA LYS A 407 5.51 -12.51 53.79
C LYS A 407 5.39 -13.84 54.56
N ASN A 408 5.26 -14.98 53.85
CA ASN A 408 5.92 -16.24 54.28
C ASN A 408 6.11 -17.28 53.15
N GLU A 409 6.81 -18.38 53.41
CA GLU A 409 7.36 -19.30 52.39
C GLU A 409 7.01 -20.82 52.53
N LYS A 410 6.93 -21.53 51.38
CA LYS A 410 7.47 -22.91 51.10
C LYS A 410 6.87 -24.16 51.83
N PRO A 411 7.18 -25.42 51.41
CA PRO A 411 7.39 -25.97 50.04
C PRO A 411 6.88 -27.44 49.80
N GLN A 412 7.19 -28.02 48.62
CA GLN A 412 7.29 -29.49 48.28
C GLN A 412 5.96 -30.31 48.13
N ILE A 413 5.85 -31.44 47.37
CA ILE A 413 6.79 -32.24 46.51
C ILE A 413 6.04 -33.04 45.39
N THR A 414 6.70 -33.29 44.23
CA THR A 414 6.45 -34.26 43.09
C THR A 414 5.01 -34.52 42.54
N VAL A 415 4.74 -35.08 41.35
CA VAL A 415 5.43 -35.99 40.41
C VAL A 415 5.33 -35.50 38.93
N LYS A 416 6.25 -35.97 38.06
CA LYS A 416 6.24 -35.75 36.60
C LYS A 416 5.99 -37.05 35.84
N GLU A 417 5.22 -36.98 34.74
CA GLU A 417 5.33 -37.92 33.61
C GLU A 417 5.88 -37.20 32.36
N THR A 418 6.41 -37.98 31.41
CA THR A 418 7.37 -37.47 30.40
C THR A 418 6.84 -37.62 28.97
N ARG A 419 6.83 -36.51 28.21
CA ARG A 419 6.66 -36.51 26.74
C ARG A 419 7.97 -36.12 26.06
N PRO A 420 8.25 -36.60 24.82
CA PRO A 420 9.57 -36.52 24.22
C PRO A 420 10.02 -35.09 23.91
N ASN A 421 11.24 -34.76 24.33
CA ASN A 421 11.82 -33.43 24.25
C ASN A 421 12.39 -33.14 22.84
N ILE A 422 11.59 -32.53 21.97
CA ILE A 422 12.13 -31.81 20.80
C ILE A 422 12.82 -30.55 21.34
N LYS A 423 14.16 -30.60 21.44
CA LYS A 423 14.96 -29.45 21.86
C LYS A 423 14.66 -28.26 20.93
N PRO A 424 14.18 -27.10 21.44
CA PRO A 424 14.15 -25.90 20.63
C PRO A 424 15.60 -25.50 20.30
N ALA A 425 15.81 -24.94 19.11
CA ALA A 425 17.08 -24.28 18.80
C ALA A 425 17.29 -23.12 19.78
N HIS A 426 18.55 -22.91 20.20
CA HIS A 426 18.90 -21.84 21.12
C HIS A 426 18.57 -20.49 20.45
N ASN A 427 17.73 -19.67 21.08
CA ASN A 427 17.22 -18.46 20.44
C ASN A 427 18.22 -17.31 20.58
N GLU A 428 19.07 -17.12 19.57
CA GLU A 428 20.11 -16.08 19.48
C GLU A 428 19.55 -14.65 19.26
N ASP A 429 18.32 -14.37 19.69
CA ASP A 429 17.72 -13.02 19.68
C ASP A 429 17.99 -12.33 21.02
N ASN A 430 18.87 -11.33 20.99
CA ASN A 430 19.23 -10.45 22.10
C ASN A 430 18.91 -9.00 21.71
N CYS A 431 17.71 -8.82 21.18
CA CYS A 431 17.23 -7.56 20.65
C CYS A 431 16.65 -6.68 21.78
N PRO A 432 17.11 -5.42 21.91
CA PRO A 432 16.69 -4.53 22.99
C PRO A 432 15.20 -4.16 22.88
N PRO A 433 14.58 -3.67 23.97
CA PRO A 433 13.26 -3.05 23.89
C PRO A 433 13.32 -1.75 23.09
N ALA A 434 12.25 -1.45 22.35
CA ALA A 434 12.08 -0.14 21.72
C ALA A 434 12.01 0.98 22.79
N PRO A 435 12.64 2.16 22.58
CA PRO A 435 12.55 3.27 23.52
C PRO A 435 11.09 3.72 23.70
N ALA A 436 10.64 3.90 24.96
CA ALA A 436 9.22 4.11 25.27
C ALA A 436 8.64 5.40 24.67
N GLU A 437 9.43 6.47 24.57
CA GLU A 437 9.09 7.71 23.88
C GLU A 437 8.95 7.53 22.36
N VAL A 438 9.90 6.84 21.71
CA VAL A 438 9.88 6.51 20.28
C VAL A 438 8.65 5.66 19.94
N LEU A 439 8.34 4.67 20.79
CA LEU A 439 7.13 3.85 20.64
C LEU A 439 5.84 4.67 20.82
N ARG A 440 5.80 5.61 21.78
CA ARG A 440 4.66 6.53 21.99
C ARG A 440 4.42 7.41 20.77
N THR A 441 5.46 8.12 20.31
CA THR A 441 5.43 8.96 19.12
C THR A 441 5.06 8.16 17.88
N CYS A 442 5.62 6.95 17.71
CA CYS A 442 5.28 6.07 16.60
C CYS A 442 3.79 5.68 16.60
N ALA A 443 3.23 5.29 17.75
CA ALA A 443 1.81 4.92 17.84
C ALA A 443 0.87 6.10 17.55
N GLU A 444 1.16 7.29 18.08
CA GLU A 444 0.34 8.50 17.82
C GLU A 444 0.41 8.93 16.35
N ARG A 445 1.60 8.90 15.75
CA ARG A 445 1.80 9.22 14.33
C ARG A 445 1.21 8.18 13.41
N HIS A 446 1.33 6.89 13.74
CA HIS A 446 0.70 5.79 13.01
C HIS A 446 -0.82 6.00 12.97
N ALA A 447 -1.46 6.18 14.12
CA ALA A 447 -2.92 6.34 14.22
C ALA A 447 -3.46 7.51 13.38
N ARG A 448 -2.68 8.61 13.24
CA ARG A 448 -3.00 9.78 12.39
C ARG A 448 -2.51 9.67 10.93
N GLY A 449 -1.86 8.57 10.54
CA GLY A 449 -1.31 8.36 9.20
C GLY A 449 -0.04 9.17 8.86
N LEU A 450 0.64 9.75 9.86
CA LEU A 450 1.78 10.68 9.75
C LEU A 450 3.16 9.98 9.68
N MET A 451 3.18 8.66 9.48
CA MET A 451 4.37 7.81 9.43
C MET A 451 4.11 6.59 8.52
N HIS A 452 5.14 5.90 8.06
CA HIS A 452 5.06 4.68 7.26
C HIS A 452 4.45 3.51 8.09
N PRO A 453 3.37 2.83 7.65
CA PRO A 453 2.58 1.92 8.51
C PRO A 453 3.35 0.76 9.15
N HIS A 454 4.40 0.25 8.49
CA HIS A 454 5.23 -0.83 9.06
C HIS A 454 6.01 -0.42 10.32
N MET A 455 6.21 0.88 10.57
CA MET A 455 7.04 1.38 11.67
C MET A 455 6.55 0.91 13.04
N LEU A 456 5.23 0.93 13.27
CA LEU A 456 4.64 0.46 14.52
C LEU A 456 4.88 -1.05 14.70
N SER A 457 4.57 -1.86 13.68
CA SER A 457 4.72 -3.33 13.76
C SER A 457 6.18 -3.80 13.89
N ILE A 458 7.14 -3.07 13.31
CA ILE A 458 8.57 -3.32 13.54
C ILE A 458 8.93 -3.13 15.03
N LEU A 459 8.40 -2.08 15.67
CA LEU A 459 8.67 -1.75 17.08
C LEU A 459 7.87 -2.58 18.09
N THR A 460 6.64 -3.01 17.76
CA THR A 460 5.75 -3.77 18.68
C THR A 460 5.80 -5.28 18.49
N HIS A 461 5.90 -5.77 17.25
CA HIS A 461 5.72 -7.19 16.92
C HIS A 461 6.95 -7.84 16.27
N ARG A 462 8.01 -7.06 15.99
CA ARG A 462 9.21 -7.46 15.25
C ARG A 462 8.87 -8.18 13.93
N GLN A 463 7.83 -7.70 13.25
CA GLN A 463 7.28 -8.32 12.05
C GLN A 463 6.87 -7.28 11.00
N VAL A 464 6.91 -7.68 9.73
CA VAL A 464 6.31 -6.94 8.62
C VAL A 464 5.65 -7.91 7.64
N THR A 465 4.59 -7.47 6.96
CA THR A 465 4.04 -8.20 5.81
C THR A 465 4.32 -7.42 4.53
N LEU A 466 4.77 -8.11 3.48
CA LEU A 466 5.23 -7.49 2.25
C LEU A 466 4.35 -7.98 1.08
N PRO A 467 3.55 -7.08 0.46
CA PRO A 467 2.48 -7.46 -0.47
C PRO A 467 3.04 -7.95 -1.81
N VAL A 468 2.26 -8.75 -2.55
CA VAL A 468 2.63 -9.19 -3.90
C VAL A 468 2.73 -7.99 -4.84
N LEU A 469 3.88 -7.93 -5.53
CA LEU A 469 4.23 -6.84 -6.45
C LEU A 469 3.92 -7.21 -7.90
N MET A 470 3.95 -6.20 -8.77
CA MET A 470 3.85 -6.36 -10.22
C MET A 470 5.19 -6.87 -10.80
N GLU A 471 5.63 -8.05 -10.37
CA GLU A 471 6.87 -8.73 -10.77
C GLU A 471 6.60 -10.14 -11.36
N ASP A 472 7.42 -10.55 -12.33
CA ASP A 472 7.39 -11.88 -12.93
C ASP A 472 8.56 -12.75 -12.44
N ASP A 473 8.33 -13.66 -11.47
CA ASP A 473 9.37 -14.59 -10.98
C ASP A 473 10.00 -15.50 -12.07
N ASN A 474 9.47 -15.52 -13.30
CA ASN A 474 10.10 -16.24 -14.41
C ASN A 474 11.17 -15.40 -15.13
N HIS A 475 11.10 -14.07 -15.02
CA HIS A 475 11.94 -13.14 -15.77
C HIS A 475 13.24 -12.84 -15.00
N ARG A 476 14.39 -13.05 -15.64
CA ARG A 476 15.71 -12.99 -14.96
C ARG A 476 16.40 -11.63 -15.00
N GLU A 477 15.86 -10.65 -15.74
CA GLU A 477 16.49 -9.32 -15.87
C GLU A 477 16.27 -8.40 -14.65
N ILE A 478 15.33 -8.74 -13.76
CA ILE A 478 14.96 -7.93 -12.59
C ILE A 478 14.93 -8.88 -11.39
N PRO A 479 15.70 -8.64 -10.31
CA PRO A 479 15.65 -9.47 -9.10
C PRO A 479 14.33 -9.26 -8.35
N SER A 480 13.93 -10.23 -7.50
CA SER A 480 12.73 -10.07 -6.66
C SER A 480 12.83 -8.79 -5.83
N ILE A 481 11.86 -7.91 -5.99
CA ILE A 481 11.94 -6.50 -5.59
C ILE A 481 12.03 -6.37 -4.06
N HIS A 482 11.30 -7.21 -3.31
CA HIS A 482 11.39 -7.23 -1.85
C HIS A 482 12.76 -7.67 -1.33
N HIS A 483 13.43 -8.59 -2.04
CA HIS A 483 14.77 -9.04 -1.70
C HIS A 483 15.81 -7.96 -2.05
N PHE A 484 15.63 -7.28 -3.18
CA PHE A 484 16.52 -6.21 -3.63
C PHE A 484 16.62 -5.06 -2.62
N PHE A 485 15.48 -4.54 -2.13
CA PHE A 485 15.44 -3.50 -1.11
C PHE A 485 15.58 -4.02 0.34
N ARG A 486 15.92 -5.30 0.55
CA ARG A 486 16.07 -5.87 1.91
C ARG A 486 17.13 -5.14 2.73
N SER A 487 18.27 -4.78 2.13
CA SER A 487 19.36 -4.11 2.86
C SER A 487 18.94 -2.76 3.47
N VAL A 488 18.11 -1.97 2.77
CA VAL A 488 17.51 -0.73 3.31
C VAL A 488 16.72 -1.03 4.60
N ARG A 489 15.89 -2.08 4.58
CA ARG A 489 15.13 -2.52 5.76
C ARG A 489 16.03 -3.02 6.88
N GLN A 490 17.11 -3.74 6.56
CA GLN A 490 18.09 -4.17 7.56
C GLN A 490 18.78 -2.99 8.27
N ASN A 491 19.07 -1.90 7.55
CA ASN A 491 19.58 -0.68 8.16
C ASN A 491 18.51 0.02 9.03
N VAL A 492 17.25 0.09 8.57
CA VAL A 492 16.10 0.58 9.36
C VAL A 492 15.96 -0.20 10.67
N TYR A 493 15.98 -1.53 10.63
CA TYR A 493 15.89 -2.37 11.83
C TYR A 493 17.04 -2.10 12.81
N ALA A 494 18.25 -1.82 12.30
CA ALA A 494 19.41 -1.50 13.14
C ALA A 494 19.35 -0.10 13.78
N ILE A 495 18.77 0.88 13.07
CA ILE A 495 18.55 2.24 13.58
C ILE A 495 17.48 2.24 14.67
N LEU A 496 16.30 1.67 14.38
CA LEU A 496 15.14 1.66 15.30
C LEU A 496 15.43 0.97 16.64
N TYR A 497 16.28 -0.07 16.63
CA TYR A 497 16.71 -0.81 17.81
C TYR A 497 18.11 -0.39 18.33
N ASN A 498 18.61 0.79 17.98
CA ASN A 498 19.84 1.38 18.54
C ASN A 498 21.09 0.47 18.44
N MET A 499 21.19 -0.41 17.44
CA MET A 499 22.21 -1.48 17.41
C MET A 499 23.65 -0.96 17.50
N HIS A 500 23.94 0.19 16.90
CA HIS A 500 25.27 0.81 16.99
C HIS A 500 25.59 1.23 18.44
N HIS A 501 24.65 1.90 19.11
CA HIS A 501 24.83 2.34 20.50
C HIS A 501 25.00 1.15 21.46
N HIS A 502 24.19 0.09 21.31
CA HIS A 502 24.33 -1.11 22.14
C HIS A 502 25.66 -1.84 21.91
N ARG A 503 26.17 -1.90 20.68
CA ARG A 503 27.52 -2.45 20.38
C ARG A 503 28.62 -1.62 21.03
N PHE A 504 28.56 -0.30 20.88
CA PHE A 504 29.53 0.62 21.49
C PHE A 504 29.55 0.54 23.02
N MET A 505 28.38 0.49 23.67
CA MET A 505 28.28 0.30 25.13
C MET A 505 28.83 -1.07 25.58
N ALA A 506 28.57 -2.14 24.82
CA ALA A 506 29.10 -3.47 25.11
C ALA A 506 30.62 -3.58 24.89
N GLN A 507 31.20 -2.81 23.97
CA GLN A 507 32.66 -2.68 23.81
C GLN A 507 33.26 -1.92 25.00
N LYS A 508 32.74 -0.72 25.30
CA LYS A 508 33.21 0.10 26.42
C LYS A 508 33.16 -0.63 27.76
N ALA A 509 32.09 -1.38 28.04
CA ALA A 509 31.97 -2.15 29.28
C ALA A 509 33.05 -3.25 29.44
N LYS A 510 33.55 -3.80 28.31
CA LYS A 510 34.65 -4.78 28.31
C LYS A 510 36.03 -4.12 28.45
N GLU A 511 36.17 -2.90 27.91
CA GLU A 511 37.38 -2.06 28.10
C GLU A 511 37.50 -1.54 29.53
N GLU A 512 36.39 -1.14 30.16
CA GLU A 512 36.33 -0.67 31.56
C GLU A 512 36.39 -1.81 32.62
N GLY A 513 36.64 -3.05 32.20
CA GLY A 513 36.90 -4.18 33.10
C GLY A 513 35.72 -4.61 33.98
N ALA A 514 34.49 -4.21 33.62
CA ALA A 514 33.32 -4.42 34.46
C ALA A 514 32.95 -5.92 34.54
N THR A 515 33.26 -6.56 35.67
CA THR A 515 32.90 -7.96 35.95
C THR A 515 31.39 -8.12 36.13
N SER A 516 30.67 -8.23 35.02
CA SER A 516 29.21 -8.29 35.02
C SER A 516 28.70 -9.62 35.56
N THR A 517 28.14 -9.59 36.78
CA THR A 517 27.32 -10.68 37.35
C THR A 517 25.97 -10.87 36.63
N SER A 518 25.74 -10.14 35.53
CA SER A 518 24.60 -10.26 34.62
C SER A 518 24.96 -11.07 33.39
N THR A 519 24.39 -12.26 33.25
CA THR A 519 24.59 -13.19 32.11
C THR A 519 24.05 -12.68 30.76
N ASN A 520 23.44 -11.49 30.72
CA ASN A 520 22.98 -10.83 29.50
C ASN A 520 23.95 -9.77 28.96
N ALA A 521 24.90 -9.27 29.76
CA ALA A 521 25.78 -8.17 29.35
C ALA A 521 26.80 -8.58 28.27
N ASP A 522 27.22 -9.84 28.27
CA ASP A 522 28.24 -10.35 27.34
C ASP A 522 27.72 -10.62 25.91
N ARG A 523 26.40 -10.75 25.74
CA ARG A 523 25.79 -11.17 24.47
C ARG A 523 25.75 -10.00 23.48
N PRO A 524 26.12 -10.22 22.20
CA PRO A 524 26.03 -9.17 21.19
C PRO A 524 24.58 -8.73 20.98
N CYS A 525 24.38 -7.45 20.67
CA CYS A 525 23.08 -6.94 20.23
C CYS A 525 22.76 -7.51 18.84
N THR A 526 21.88 -8.51 18.81
CA THR A 526 21.25 -9.06 17.59
C THR A 526 19.83 -8.50 17.48
N VAL A 527 19.35 -8.25 16.26
CA VAL A 527 17.97 -7.78 16.02
C VAL A 527 17.40 -8.64 14.92
N GLN A 528 16.35 -9.41 15.21
CA GLN A 528 15.70 -10.29 14.24
C GLN A 528 14.26 -9.82 13.97
N ILE A 529 13.93 -9.57 12.70
CA ILE A 529 12.60 -9.16 12.24
C ILE A 529 12.06 -10.23 11.28
N ALA A 530 10.82 -10.65 11.46
CA ALA A 530 10.17 -11.66 10.60
C ALA A 530 9.44 -10.98 9.43
N GLU A 531 9.97 -11.17 8.22
CA GLU A 531 9.38 -10.67 6.97
C GLU A 531 8.47 -11.71 6.33
N TRP A 532 7.16 -11.45 6.27
CA TRP A 532 6.22 -12.28 5.52
C TRP A 532 6.20 -11.85 4.05
N ILE A 533 6.88 -12.59 3.18
CA ILE A 533 6.88 -12.42 1.72
C ILE A 533 6.13 -13.59 1.08
N TYR A 534 5.20 -13.30 0.17
CA TYR A 534 4.59 -14.33 -0.66
C TYR A 534 5.38 -14.52 -1.96
N SER A 535 5.93 -15.72 -2.18
CA SER A 535 6.65 -16.10 -3.40
C SER A 535 6.23 -17.49 -3.90
N ARG A 536 6.72 -17.90 -5.07
CA ARG A 536 6.48 -19.26 -5.60
C ARG A 536 7.13 -20.36 -4.75
N VAL A 537 8.29 -20.09 -4.17
CA VAL A 537 9.03 -21.05 -3.33
C VAL A 537 8.51 -21.06 -1.89
N ASN A 538 8.14 -19.88 -1.37
CA ASN A 538 7.51 -19.69 -0.08
C ASN A 538 6.14 -19.00 -0.26
N PRO A 539 5.05 -19.76 -0.51
CA PRO A 539 3.69 -19.20 -0.61
C PRO A 539 3.14 -18.91 0.80
N GLY A 540 3.85 -18.08 1.57
CA GLY A 540 3.51 -17.68 2.94
C GLY A 540 3.60 -18.77 4.00
N LYS A 541 4.36 -19.85 3.79
CA LYS A 541 4.44 -20.98 4.73
C LYS A 541 5.13 -20.63 6.05
N SER A 542 6.09 -19.72 5.99
CA SER A 542 6.87 -19.21 7.13
C SER A 542 7.37 -17.80 6.81
N PRO A 543 7.65 -16.95 7.80
CA PRO A 543 8.35 -15.70 7.56
C PRO A 543 9.83 -15.97 7.27
N GLU A 544 10.49 -15.02 6.63
CA GLU A 544 11.95 -14.98 6.53
C GLU A 544 12.49 -14.15 7.69
N ILE A 545 13.38 -14.73 8.51
CA ILE A 545 14.00 -14.04 9.63
C ILE A 545 15.17 -13.20 9.10
N VAL A 546 15.04 -11.88 9.20
CA VAL A 546 15.97 -10.91 8.62
C VAL A 546 16.69 -10.16 9.75
N PRO A 547 18.03 -10.22 9.81
CA PRO A 547 18.80 -9.54 10.84
C PRO A 547 18.98 -8.06 10.52
N GLY A 548 18.92 -7.21 11.55
CA GLY A 548 19.35 -5.81 11.47
C GLY A 548 20.85 -5.71 11.19
N VAL A 549 21.22 -4.78 10.30
CA VAL A 549 22.60 -4.53 9.87
C VAL A 549 22.94 -3.07 10.11
N VAL A 550 23.91 -2.81 10.99
CA VAL A 550 24.40 -1.44 11.25
C VAL A 550 25.00 -0.82 10.00
N LEU A 551 24.94 0.52 9.93
CA LEU A 551 25.75 1.27 8.98
C LEU A 551 27.23 1.27 9.43
N ASP A 552 28.10 1.69 8.52
CA ASP A 552 29.57 1.72 8.62
C ASP A 552 30.13 2.92 9.42
N TRP A 553 29.27 3.74 10.01
CA TRP A 553 29.63 4.92 10.80
C TRP A 553 28.78 5.02 12.08
N PRO A 554 29.20 5.81 13.10
CA PRO A 554 28.50 5.89 14.38
C PRO A 554 27.20 6.70 14.31
N VAL A 555 26.15 6.04 13.81
CA VAL A 555 24.78 6.57 13.75
C VAL A 555 24.30 6.93 15.16
N PRO A 556 23.69 8.12 15.37
CA PRO A 556 23.03 8.46 16.63
C PRO A 556 21.92 7.47 17.00
N THR A 557 21.56 7.45 18.28
CA THR A 557 20.36 6.74 18.75
C THR A 557 19.08 7.27 18.09
N VAL A 558 18.07 6.43 17.89
CA VAL A 558 16.78 6.81 17.31
C VAL A 558 16.12 7.98 18.05
N GLN A 559 16.25 8.07 19.38
CA GLN A 559 15.83 9.24 20.16
C GLN A 559 16.46 10.55 19.67
N ARG A 560 17.77 10.54 19.42
CA ARG A 560 18.52 11.71 18.93
C ARG A 560 18.19 12.01 17.46
N LEU A 561 17.96 10.98 16.64
CA LEU A 561 17.47 11.15 15.27
C LEU A 561 16.04 11.72 15.23
N TRP A 562 15.15 11.38 16.17
CA TRP A 562 13.76 11.84 16.14
C TRP A 562 13.57 13.19 16.83
N PHE A 563 14.24 13.45 17.96
CA PHE A 563 13.97 14.59 18.83
C PHE A 563 15.14 15.59 18.96
N GLY A 564 16.35 15.27 18.50
CA GLY A 564 17.52 16.16 18.61
C GLY A 564 17.40 17.40 17.73
N THR A 565 17.34 18.60 18.31
CA THR A 565 17.11 19.87 17.59
C THR A 565 18.39 20.53 17.07
N ALA A 566 19.58 20.02 17.40
CA ALA A 566 20.84 20.65 16.97
C ALA A 566 21.03 20.55 15.44
N GLN A 567 21.73 21.53 14.86
CA GLN A 567 22.10 21.51 13.44
C GLN A 567 22.92 20.25 13.08
N ASP A 568 23.77 19.80 14.01
CA ASP A 568 24.50 18.54 13.95
C ASP A 568 23.57 17.32 13.79
N ASP A 569 22.43 17.33 14.48
CA ASP A 569 21.44 16.25 14.41
C ASP A 569 20.71 16.27 13.07
N LYS A 570 20.34 17.45 12.58
CA LYS A 570 19.78 17.64 11.23
C LYS A 570 20.70 17.09 10.13
N CYS A 571 22.00 17.37 10.21
CA CYS A 571 22.99 16.79 9.30
C CYS A 571 23.08 15.25 9.46
N ARG A 572 23.09 14.73 10.69
CA ARG A 572 23.16 13.28 10.95
C ARG A 572 21.90 12.52 10.53
N ARG A 573 20.70 13.11 10.62
CA ARG A 573 19.44 12.56 10.06
C ARG A 573 19.56 12.33 8.56
N MET A 574 19.89 13.39 7.84
CA MET A 574 20.01 13.35 6.38
C MET A 574 21.09 12.36 5.95
N ARG A 575 22.23 12.36 6.64
CA ARG A 575 23.30 11.38 6.42
C ARG A 575 22.83 9.94 6.64
N ALA A 576 22.10 9.65 7.71
CA ALA A 576 21.60 8.31 8.00
C ALA A 576 20.62 7.81 6.91
N PHE A 577 19.69 8.67 6.47
CA PHE A 577 18.80 8.37 5.35
C PHE A 577 19.58 8.08 4.06
N LEU A 578 20.53 8.96 3.69
CA LEU A 578 21.36 8.78 2.50
C LEU A 578 22.24 7.52 2.59
N SER A 579 22.75 7.18 3.78
CA SER A 579 23.54 5.96 4.01
C SER A 579 22.72 4.69 3.77
N CYS A 580 21.49 4.61 4.31
CA CYS A 580 20.54 3.52 4.03
C CYS A 580 20.26 3.36 2.53
N MET A 581 20.23 4.47 1.79
CA MET A 581 20.02 4.51 0.35
C MET A 581 21.33 4.51 -0.49
N ARG A 582 22.49 4.24 0.10
CA ARG A 582 23.82 4.21 -0.58
C ARG A 582 24.14 5.49 -1.40
N SER A 583 23.70 6.62 -0.86
CA SER A 583 23.57 7.91 -1.53
C SER A 583 24.22 9.08 -0.78
N ASP A 584 25.11 8.79 0.18
CA ASP A 584 25.85 9.79 0.97
C ASP A 584 26.99 10.42 0.13
N THR A 585 26.64 11.26 -0.86
CA THR A 585 27.61 11.95 -1.74
C THR A 585 27.31 13.45 -1.93
N PRO A 586 28.31 14.30 -2.24
CA PRO A 586 28.13 15.75 -2.29
C PRO A 586 27.08 16.25 -3.31
N LEU A 587 26.97 15.64 -4.49
CA LEU A 587 26.01 16.09 -5.50
C LEU A 587 24.57 15.68 -5.18
N MET A 588 24.35 14.65 -4.34
CA MET A 588 23.02 14.23 -3.90
C MET A 588 22.35 15.26 -2.97
N LEU A 589 23.15 16.08 -2.27
CA LEU A 589 22.67 17.19 -1.43
C LEU A 589 22.63 18.54 -2.16
N ASN A 590 23.17 18.63 -3.37
CA ASN A 590 23.24 19.87 -4.13
C ASN A 590 21.95 20.08 -4.94
N THR A 591 21.11 21.04 -4.53
CA THR A 591 19.83 21.36 -5.18
C THR A 591 19.93 21.80 -6.64
N SER A 592 21.11 22.24 -7.10
CA SER A 592 21.37 22.52 -8.53
C SER A 592 21.52 21.26 -9.39
N TYR A 593 21.66 20.09 -8.75
CA TYR A 593 21.81 18.77 -9.36
C TYR A 593 20.63 17.84 -9.02
N VAL A 594 20.23 17.79 -7.75
CA VAL A 594 19.08 17.01 -7.27
C VAL A 594 18.11 17.95 -6.53
N PRO A 595 17.05 18.44 -7.20
CA PRO A 595 15.99 19.20 -6.54
C PRO A 595 15.37 18.42 -5.39
N GLN A 596 14.96 19.11 -4.32
CA GLN A 596 14.53 18.46 -3.07
C GLN A 596 13.33 17.52 -3.26
N HIS A 597 12.39 17.85 -4.17
CA HIS A 597 11.25 17.00 -4.52
C HIS A 597 11.60 15.77 -5.39
N LEU A 598 12.83 15.69 -5.90
CA LEU A 598 13.34 14.55 -6.65
C LEU A 598 14.32 13.69 -5.85
N LEU A 599 14.61 14.05 -4.58
CA LEU A 599 15.62 13.35 -3.77
C LEU A 599 15.25 11.88 -3.49
N ILE A 600 13.96 11.58 -3.28
CA ILE A 600 13.48 10.20 -3.15
C ILE A 600 13.74 9.40 -4.44
N LEU A 601 13.41 9.96 -5.61
CA LEU A 601 13.70 9.29 -6.89
C LEU A 601 15.21 9.15 -7.14
N ALA A 602 16.00 10.18 -6.85
CA ALA A 602 17.45 10.16 -7.04
C ALA A 602 18.12 9.07 -6.19
N THR A 603 17.76 8.97 -4.91
CA THR A 603 18.30 7.97 -3.99
C THR A 603 17.89 6.55 -4.37
N VAL A 604 16.66 6.35 -4.87
CA VAL A 604 16.20 5.06 -5.41
C VAL A 604 16.93 4.68 -6.70
N LEU A 605 17.06 5.59 -7.66
CA LEU A 605 17.79 5.34 -8.90
C LEU A 605 19.28 5.07 -8.62
N ARG A 606 19.90 5.82 -7.70
CA ARG A 606 21.28 5.58 -7.26
C ARG A 606 21.44 4.23 -6.57
N PHE A 607 20.52 3.83 -5.69
CA PHE A 607 20.53 2.50 -5.08
C PHE A 607 20.45 1.39 -6.15
N ILE A 608 19.63 1.58 -7.19
CA ILE A 608 19.54 0.66 -8.35
C ILE A 608 20.86 0.64 -9.15
N MET A 609 21.50 1.79 -9.40
CA MET A 609 22.79 1.88 -10.10
C MET A 609 23.98 1.40 -9.26
N THR A 610 23.84 1.28 -7.93
CA THR A 610 24.85 0.72 -7.00
C THR A 610 24.71 -0.82 -6.86
N SER A 611 23.88 -1.44 -7.70
CA SER A 611 23.63 -2.88 -7.72
C SER A 611 24.72 -3.65 -8.47
N GLN A 612 25.20 -4.74 -7.89
CA GLN A 612 26.05 -5.73 -8.57
C GLN A 612 25.30 -6.49 -9.68
N ILE A 613 23.96 -6.48 -9.65
CA ILE A 613 23.12 -6.91 -10.76
C ILE A 613 22.83 -5.68 -11.62
N GLN A 614 23.31 -5.67 -12.86
CA GLN A 614 22.99 -4.63 -13.84
C GLN A 614 21.48 -4.67 -14.15
N ILE A 615 20.67 -3.77 -13.58
CA ILE A 615 19.22 -3.74 -13.77
C ILE A 615 18.81 -2.77 -14.87
N LEU A 616 19.23 -1.49 -14.79
CA LEU A 616 18.81 -0.44 -15.73
C LEU A 616 19.70 -0.38 -16.96
N ARG A 617 19.09 -0.15 -18.13
CA ARG A 617 19.80 0.29 -19.34
C ARG A 617 19.95 1.81 -19.33
N ARG A 618 20.95 2.35 -20.04
CA ARG A 618 21.20 3.80 -20.05
C ARG A 618 19.97 4.61 -20.47
N GLN A 619 19.30 4.19 -21.54
CA GLN A 619 18.11 4.86 -22.06
C GLN A 619 16.89 4.71 -21.14
N GLU A 620 16.88 3.72 -20.25
CA GLU A 620 15.83 3.55 -19.24
C GLU A 620 16.05 4.51 -18.06
N LEU A 621 17.30 4.70 -17.60
CA LEU A 621 17.65 5.75 -16.64
C LEU A 621 17.32 7.15 -17.21
N ASP A 622 17.70 7.43 -18.46
CA ASP A 622 17.38 8.69 -19.12
C ASP A 622 15.85 8.89 -19.25
N ALA A 623 15.07 7.83 -19.47
CA ALA A 623 13.60 7.89 -19.50
C ALA A 623 12.97 8.17 -18.12
N PHE A 624 13.50 7.63 -17.02
CA PHE A 624 13.07 7.99 -15.67
C PHE A 624 13.30 9.47 -15.38
N LEU A 625 14.49 9.98 -15.69
CA LEU A 625 14.85 11.37 -15.45
C LEU A 625 14.06 12.34 -16.35
N ALA A 626 13.87 12.01 -17.63
CA ALA A 626 13.02 12.79 -18.54
C ALA A 626 11.53 12.76 -18.16
N THR A 627 11.08 11.74 -17.43
CA THR A 627 9.72 11.67 -16.85
C THR A 627 9.61 12.61 -15.65
N ALA A 628 10.57 12.57 -14.72
CA ALA A 628 10.59 13.40 -13.51
C ALA A 628 10.72 14.91 -13.80
N PHE A 629 11.44 15.29 -14.86
CA PHE A 629 11.57 16.69 -15.31
C PHE A 629 10.57 17.09 -16.42
N SER A 630 9.51 16.31 -16.66
CA SER A 630 8.53 16.62 -17.70
C SER A 630 7.47 17.61 -17.22
N ASN A 631 7.19 18.64 -18.02
CA ASN A 631 6.06 19.56 -17.76
C ASN A 631 4.70 18.83 -17.84
N ASP A 632 4.64 17.68 -18.53
CA ASP A 632 3.44 16.83 -18.62
C ASP A 632 3.11 16.12 -17.29
N LEU A 633 4.08 15.98 -16.38
CA LEU A 633 4.00 15.12 -15.18
C LEU A 633 2.82 15.45 -14.25
N MET A 634 2.48 16.74 -14.15
CA MET A 634 1.36 17.21 -13.33
C MET A 634 0.08 17.50 -14.15
N ASN A 635 0.13 17.42 -15.49
CA ASN A 635 -1.02 17.69 -16.34
C ASN A 635 -1.94 16.46 -16.43
N ALA A 636 -2.76 16.28 -15.39
CA ALA A 636 -3.67 15.14 -15.26
C ALA A 636 -4.69 14.98 -16.41
N LEU A 637 -5.05 16.06 -17.12
CA LEU A 637 -5.94 16.00 -18.29
C LEU A 637 -5.20 15.40 -19.50
N HIS A 638 -4.04 15.95 -19.84
CA HIS A 638 -3.18 15.43 -20.91
C HIS A 638 -2.75 13.98 -20.66
N LEU A 639 -2.38 13.64 -19.42
CA LEU A 639 -2.05 12.27 -19.03
C LEU A 639 -3.24 11.30 -19.19
N GLN A 640 -4.47 11.76 -18.94
CA GLN A 640 -5.68 10.97 -19.17
C GLN A 640 -5.89 10.69 -20.67
N GLU A 641 -5.79 11.72 -21.52
CA GLU A 641 -6.01 11.61 -22.98
C GLU A 641 -4.85 10.93 -23.74
N MET A 642 -3.62 11.04 -23.22
CA MET A 642 -2.42 10.46 -23.80
C MET A 642 -2.57 8.96 -24.09
N THR A 643 -2.25 8.54 -25.31
CA THR A 643 -2.25 7.13 -25.70
C THR A 643 -0.84 6.54 -25.68
N VAL A 644 -0.69 5.34 -25.12
CA VAL A 644 0.58 4.61 -25.01
C VAL A 644 0.56 3.43 -25.97
N ASN A 645 1.29 3.55 -27.07
CA ASN A 645 1.38 2.50 -28.09
C ASN A 645 2.36 1.40 -27.65
N GLY A 646 1.82 0.29 -27.14
CA GLY A 646 2.60 -0.90 -26.77
C GLY A 646 3.24 -0.79 -25.38
N ILE A 647 2.41 -0.90 -24.33
CA ILE A 647 2.87 -1.01 -22.93
C ILE A 647 3.85 -2.19 -22.81
N ASN A 648 5.02 -1.93 -22.24
CA ASN A 648 6.08 -2.92 -22.12
C ASN A 648 6.09 -3.56 -20.71
N SER A 649 5.99 -4.89 -20.65
CA SER A 649 6.07 -5.67 -19.39
C SER A 649 7.34 -5.36 -18.58
N ARG A 650 8.49 -5.14 -19.23
CA ARG A 650 9.72 -4.71 -18.53
C ARG A 650 9.56 -3.30 -17.95
N GLY A 651 9.01 -2.36 -18.71
CA GLY A 651 8.76 -1.00 -18.22
C GLY A 651 7.80 -0.96 -17.03
N VAL A 652 6.81 -1.86 -17.01
CA VAL A 652 5.88 -2.05 -15.89
C VAL A 652 6.61 -2.55 -14.64
N GLN A 653 7.46 -3.56 -14.79
CA GLN A 653 8.26 -4.11 -13.69
C GLN A 653 9.32 -3.12 -13.19
N LEU A 654 9.93 -2.31 -14.06
CA LEU A 654 10.83 -1.22 -13.68
C LEU A 654 10.08 -0.10 -12.93
N GLY A 655 8.86 0.24 -13.34
CA GLY A 655 8.00 1.17 -12.60
C GLY A 655 7.66 0.65 -11.20
N ALA A 656 7.33 -0.65 -11.09
CA ALA A 656 7.09 -1.31 -9.81
C ALA A 656 8.35 -1.35 -8.92
N LEU A 657 9.53 -1.61 -9.49
CA LEU A 657 10.82 -1.55 -8.79
C LEU A 657 11.11 -0.16 -8.22
N VAL A 658 10.94 0.90 -9.01
CA VAL A 658 11.19 2.28 -8.56
C VAL A 658 10.17 2.71 -7.50
N MET A 659 8.88 2.38 -7.67
CA MET A 659 7.86 2.70 -6.67
C MET A 659 8.00 1.88 -5.37
N ALA A 660 8.45 0.63 -5.43
CA ALA A 660 8.81 -0.14 -4.23
C ALA A 660 10.06 0.42 -3.54
N GLY A 661 11.03 0.92 -4.32
CA GLY A 661 12.18 1.65 -3.81
C GLY A 661 11.78 2.94 -3.11
N ALA A 662 10.78 3.66 -3.62
CA ALA A 662 10.25 4.86 -2.98
C ALA A 662 9.65 4.55 -1.60
N GLU A 663 8.84 3.49 -1.46
CA GLU A 663 8.34 3.08 -0.14
C GLU A 663 9.47 2.64 0.80
N ALA A 664 10.51 1.97 0.30
CA ALA A 664 11.70 1.64 1.09
C ALA A 664 12.48 2.90 1.53
N ALA A 665 12.56 3.92 0.69
CA ALA A 665 13.15 5.21 1.00
C ALA A 665 12.30 6.01 2.01
N LEU A 666 10.96 5.98 1.91
CA LEU A 666 10.05 6.59 2.88
C LEU A 666 10.15 5.91 4.26
N LEU A 667 10.23 4.58 4.29
CA LEU A 667 10.50 3.83 5.52
C LEU A 667 11.87 4.21 6.14
N ALA A 668 12.90 4.38 5.31
CA ALA A 668 14.22 4.84 5.77
C ALA A 668 14.21 6.30 6.26
N ASN A 669 13.46 7.18 5.58
CA ASN A 669 13.27 8.58 5.96
C ASN A 669 12.66 8.67 7.37
N ASP A 670 11.54 7.99 7.61
CA ASP A 670 10.85 8.01 8.90
C ASP A 670 11.69 7.38 10.02
N ALA A 671 12.40 6.29 9.74
CA ALA A 671 13.37 5.71 10.70
C ALA A 671 14.48 6.69 11.09
N CYS A 672 14.94 7.52 10.14
CA CYS A 672 15.94 8.56 10.36
C CYS A 672 15.37 9.89 10.90
N GLY A 673 14.10 9.93 11.31
CA GLY A 673 13.47 11.14 11.87
C GLY A 673 12.99 12.14 10.83
N ALA A 674 12.57 11.66 9.66
CA ALA A 674 11.99 12.41 8.54
C ALA A 674 12.82 13.61 8.00
N PRO A 675 14.12 13.44 7.65
CA PRO A 675 14.94 14.51 7.07
C PRO A 675 14.43 15.06 5.73
N VAL A 676 13.67 14.28 4.95
CA VAL A 676 12.96 14.74 3.75
C VAL A 676 11.50 15.05 4.12
N PRO A 677 11.01 16.29 3.93
CA PRO A 677 9.63 16.66 4.26
C PRO A 677 8.59 15.86 3.45
N TRP A 678 7.51 15.45 4.09
CA TRP A 678 6.48 14.59 3.51
C TRP A 678 5.83 15.14 2.23
N LEU A 679 5.65 16.47 2.13
CA LEU A 679 5.11 17.13 0.93
C LEU A 679 6.00 16.93 -0.30
N VAL A 680 7.31 17.13 -0.16
CA VAL A 680 8.27 16.99 -1.27
C VAL A 680 8.69 15.54 -1.52
N ALA A 681 8.40 14.63 -0.60
CA ALA A 681 8.58 13.19 -0.77
C ALA A 681 7.43 12.50 -1.54
N ALA A 682 6.39 13.24 -1.94
CA ALA A 682 5.18 12.70 -2.55
C ALA A 682 5.40 12.19 -4.00
N PRO A 683 4.89 11.00 -4.37
CA PRO A 683 5.27 10.32 -5.62
C PRO A 683 4.79 11.00 -6.90
N TRP A 684 3.72 11.81 -6.83
CA TRP A 684 3.24 12.57 -7.98
C TRP A 684 4.21 13.66 -8.44
N LEU A 685 5.16 14.08 -7.60
CA LEU A 685 6.16 15.11 -7.94
C LEU A 685 7.33 14.58 -8.79
N TYR A 686 7.45 13.25 -8.95
CA TYR A 686 8.58 12.64 -9.66
C TYR A 686 8.23 11.42 -10.54
N PHE A 687 6.99 10.91 -10.49
CA PHE A 687 6.60 9.72 -11.23
C PHE A 687 5.17 9.82 -11.79
N ASP A 688 5.01 9.45 -13.06
CA ASP A 688 3.74 8.96 -13.61
C ASP A 688 4.05 7.76 -14.51
N GLY A 689 3.37 6.63 -14.28
CA GLY A 689 3.66 5.37 -14.96
C GLY A 689 3.27 5.39 -16.44
N LYS A 690 2.23 6.14 -16.81
CA LYS A 690 1.77 6.23 -18.20
C LYS A 690 2.72 7.13 -19.01
N LEU A 691 3.18 8.22 -18.41
CA LEU A 691 4.24 9.08 -18.94
C LEU A 691 5.58 8.33 -19.07
N LEU A 692 5.94 7.54 -18.05
CA LEU A 692 7.13 6.67 -18.07
C LEU A 692 7.07 5.68 -19.24
N GLN A 693 5.93 5.04 -19.51
CA GLN A 693 5.80 4.13 -20.66
C GLN A 693 5.97 4.85 -22.00
N ARG A 694 5.43 6.07 -22.17
CA ARG A 694 5.69 6.90 -23.36
C ARG A 694 7.18 7.17 -23.52
N ASN A 695 7.84 7.58 -22.44
CA ASN A 695 9.24 7.99 -22.48
C ASN A 695 10.18 6.78 -22.66
N LEU A 696 9.89 5.62 -22.05
CA LEU A 696 10.58 4.35 -22.30
C LEU A 696 10.44 3.89 -23.76
N HIS A 697 9.26 4.05 -24.38
CA HIS A 697 9.07 3.76 -25.80
C HIS A 697 9.94 4.69 -26.67
N ARG A 698 9.85 6.01 -26.45
CA ARG A 698 10.66 7.02 -27.15
C ARG A 698 12.17 6.78 -27.00
N ALA A 699 12.63 6.41 -25.81
CA ALA A 699 14.06 6.25 -25.50
C ALA A 699 14.76 5.12 -26.28
N ASN A 700 14.00 4.18 -26.87
CA ASN A 700 14.54 3.16 -27.78
C ASN A 700 14.66 3.64 -29.24
N HIS A 701 14.21 4.87 -29.55
CA HIS A 701 14.15 5.44 -30.90
C HIS A 701 14.82 6.82 -31.02
N CYS A 702 14.90 7.59 -29.93
CA CYS A 702 15.65 8.84 -29.85
C CYS A 702 17.16 8.60 -29.97
N LYS A 703 17.84 9.37 -30.83
CA LYS A 703 19.31 9.29 -31.02
C LYS A 703 20.10 10.06 -29.96
N HIS A 704 19.48 11.09 -29.39
CA HIS A 704 20.10 12.01 -28.43
C HIS A 704 19.09 12.40 -27.34
N LEU A 705 19.57 12.70 -26.13
CA LEU A 705 18.72 13.06 -24.98
C LEU A 705 17.78 14.25 -25.27
N ALA A 706 18.21 15.23 -26.08
CA ALA A 706 17.35 16.32 -26.53
C ALA A 706 16.04 15.84 -27.20
N GLN A 707 16.09 14.78 -28.02
CA GLN A 707 14.90 14.23 -28.67
C GLN A 707 13.95 13.50 -27.72
N LEU A 708 14.44 13.06 -26.55
CA LEU A 708 13.63 12.48 -25.49
C LEU A 708 12.99 13.57 -24.61
N CYS A 709 13.70 14.69 -24.40
CA CYS A 709 13.25 15.86 -23.65
C CYS A 709 12.48 16.90 -24.51
N ASP A 710 11.88 16.49 -25.64
CA ASP A 710 11.13 17.35 -26.57
C ASP A 710 11.91 18.58 -27.09
N ASN A 711 13.24 18.48 -27.10
CA ASN A 711 14.23 19.52 -27.42
C ASN A 711 14.28 20.71 -26.44
N HIS A 712 13.61 20.62 -25.28
CA HIS A 712 13.73 21.59 -24.19
C HIS A 712 15.12 21.49 -23.53
N LEU A 713 16.03 22.38 -23.91
CA LEU A 713 17.43 22.34 -23.48
C LEU A 713 17.59 22.44 -21.95
N ASP A 714 16.74 23.20 -21.26
CA ASP A 714 16.75 23.29 -19.79
C ASP A 714 16.45 21.94 -19.13
N THR A 715 15.51 21.16 -19.71
CA THR A 715 15.19 19.80 -19.26
C THR A 715 16.36 18.86 -19.54
N VAL A 716 17.04 18.99 -20.68
CA VAL A 716 18.28 18.23 -20.97
C VAL A 716 19.36 18.52 -19.92
N VAL A 717 19.60 19.79 -19.58
CA VAL A 717 20.59 20.19 -18.57
C VAL A 717 20.22 19.67 -17.18
N LYS A 718 18.93 19.71 -16.80
CA LYS A 718 18.44 19.13 -15.54
C LYS A 718 18.67 17.61 -15.47
N VAL A 719 18.32 16.87 -16.53
CA VAL A 719 18.56 15.42 -16.63
C VAL A 719 20.04 15.09 -16.56
N GLU A 720 20.89 15.80 -17.32
CA GLU A 720 22.36 15.61 -17.30
C GLU A 720 22.96 15.79 -15.90
N ARG A 721 22.54 16.85 -15.18
CA ARG A 721 23.00 17.11 -13.81
C ARG A 721 22.52 16.03 -12.83
N MET A 722 21.23 15.71 -12.81
CA MET A 722 20.69 14.70 -11.89
C MET A 722 21.31 13.32 -12.16
N ARG A 723 21.55 12.97 -13.43
CA ARG A 723 22.29 11.76 -13.82
C ARG A 723 23.73 11.78 -13.32
N LYS A 724 24.44 12.92 -13.38
CA LYS A 724 25.80 13.04 -12.83
C LYS A 724 25.83 12.83 -11.30
N ALA A 725 24.82 13.28 -10.56
CA ALA A 725 24.72 13.04 -9.12
C ALA A 725 24.43 11.56 -8.79
N ILE A 726 23.45 10.97 -9.48
CA ILE A 726 23.08 9.55 -9.32
C ILE A 726 24.28 8.62 -9.57
N LEU A 727 25.14 8.96 -10.53
CA LEU A 727 26.32 8.18 -10.91
C LEU A 727 27.63 8.64 -10.24
N GLU A 728 27.58 9.56 -9.28
CA GLU A 728 28.79 10.10 -8.61
C GLU A 728 29.58 9.01 -7.89
N GLY A 729 30.84 8.79 -8.27
CA GLY A 729 31.71 7.80 -7.64
C GLY A 729 31.33 6.34 -7.87
N LEU A 730 30.48 6.04 -8.87
CA LEU A 730 30.12 4.66 -9.24
C LEU A 730 30.93 4.18 -10.46
N GLU A 731 31.34 2.91 -10.45
CA GLU A 731 31.80 2.21 -11.66
C GLU A 731 30.56 1.70 -12.41
N VAL A 732 30.14 2.42 -13.45
CA VAL A 732 28.80 2.28 -14.04
C VAL A 732 28.78 1.27 -15.19
N GLU A 733 28.30 0.06 -14.92
CA GLU A 733 27.88 -0.89 -15.95
C GLU A 733 26.36 -0.83 -16.16
N PHE A 734 25.93 -0.58 -17.40
CA PHE A 734 24.50 -0.59 -17.76
C PHE A 734 24.08 -1.97 -18.29
N ALA A 735 22.85 -2.38 -17.97
CA ALA A 735 22.30 -3.63 -18.45
C ALA A 735 22.24 -3.67 -19.98
N MET A 736 22.59 -4.80 -20.57
CA MET A 736 22.47 -5.01 -22.01
C MET A 736 21.03 -5.42 -22.40
N PRO A 737 20.60 -5.15 -23.65
CA PRO A 737 19.44 -5.83 -24.24
C PRO A 737 19.71 -7.35 -24.35
N PRO A 738 18.71 -8.21 -24.14
CA PRO A 738 18.87 -9.65 -24.37
C PRO A 738 19.17 -9.90 -25.85
N LEU A 739 20.14 -10.78 -26.13
CA LEU A 739 20.46 -11.18 -27.49
C LEU A 739 19.22 -11.80 -28.16
N PRO A 740 18.90 -11.44 -29.42
CA PRO A 740 17.84 -12.11 -30.16
C PRO A 740 18.10 -13.62 -30.24
N LEU A 741 17.14 -14.43 -29.82
CA LEU A 741 17.22 -15.88 -29.98
C LEU A 741 17.21 -16.23 -31.47
N VAL A 742 18.38 -16.57 -32.01
CA VAL A 742 18.55 -16.97 -33.41
C VAL A 742 17.85 -18.30 -33.63
N ALA A 743 16.66 -18.25 -34.23
CA ALA A 743 15.85 -19.42 -34.55
C ALA A 743 16.43 -20.20 -35.74
N GLY A 744 17.52 -20.94 -35.50
CA GLY A 744 18.12 -21.81 -36.51
C GLY A 744 19.46 -22.42 -36.11
N VAL A 745 19.42 -23.59 -35.46
CA VAL A 745 19.75 -24.91 -36.05
C VAL A 745 19.24 -25.95 -35.05
N VAL A 746 18.13 -26.62 -35.39
CA VAL A 746 17.73 -27.86 -34.71
C VAL A 746 18.42 -29.00 -35.46
N GLY A 747 19.44 -29.61 -34.86
CA GLY A 747 20.09 -30.78 -35.43
C GLY A 747 19.07 -31.92 -35.60
N SER A 748 18.99 -32.50 -36.79
CA SER A 748 18.04 -33.56 -37.09
C SER A 748 18.43 -34.84 -36.34
N GLY A 749 17.70 -35.16 -35.27
CA GLY A 749 17.89 -36.35 -34.44
C GLY A 749 16.69 -37.27 -34.55
N LEU A 750 16.88 -38.42 -35.22
CA LEU A 750 15.85 -39.40 -35.56
C LEU A 750 14.93 -39.78 -34.38
N GLY A 751 13.62 -39.62 -34.57
CA GLY A 751 12.62 -40.07 -33.62
C GLY A 751 12.41 -41.59 -33.67
N GLY A 752 12.83 -42.29 -32.62
CA GLY A 752 12.47 -43.70 -32.38
C GLY A 752 11.42 -43.80 -31.27
N ALA A 753 10.23 -44.29 -31.59
CA ALA A 753 9.15 -44.47 -30.61
C ALA A 753 9.17 -45.88 -30.02
N LEU A 754 9.08 -46.00 -28.69
CA LEU A 754 8.60 -47.18 -27.96
C LEU A 754 8.14 -46.75 -26.56
N GLY A 755 7.07 -47.37 -26.05
CA GLY A 755 6.43 -46.97 -24.78
C GLY A 755 6.72 -47.94 -23.63
N GLY A 756 6.63 -47.45 -22.38
CA GLY A 756 6.80 -48.28 -21.19
C GLY A 756 6.09 -47.71 -19.95
N ARG A 757 5.25 -48.52 -19.29
CA ARG A 757 4.69 -48.25 -17.96
C ARG A 757 5.64 -48.82 -16.88
N GLY A 758 5.94 -48.09 -15.80
CA GLY A 758 6.85 -48.62 -14.76
C GLY A 758 6.81 -47.94 -13.38
N ARG A 759 6.29 -48.67 -12.38
CA ARG A 759 6.15 -48.35 -10.94
C ARG A 759 7.40 -47.88 -10.15
N ARG A 760 7.13 -47.00 -9.17
CA ARG A 760 7.56 -46.99 -7.74
C ARG A 760 9.03 -47.26 -7.32
N GLY A 761 9.53 -46.32 -6.49
CA GLY A 761 10.43 -46.57 -5.34
C GLY A 761 11.88 -46.07 -5.50
N ALA A 762 12.69 -45.89 -4.44
CA ALA A 762 12.38 -45.62 -3.03
C ALA A 762 13.66 -45.20 -2.24
N ARG A 763 13.66 -44.00 -1.64
CA ARG A 763 14.38 -43.61 -0.39
C ARG A 763 15.93 -43.57 -0.35
N ALA A 764 16.45 -42.58 0.39
CA ALA A 764 17.78 -42.50 1.04
C ALA A 764 19.04 -42.36 0.16
N SER A 765 20.18 -41.83 0.64
CA SER A 765 20.43 -40.78 1.66
C SER A 765 21.94 -40.48 1.73
N ARG A 766 22.35 -39.19 1.85
CA ARG A 766 23.49 -38.70 2.68
C ARG A 766 23.87 -37.25 2.35
N SER A 767 24.02 -36.43 3.40
CA SER A 767 25.07 -35.41 3.50
C SER A 767 26.27 -36.05 4.26
N PRO A 768 27.49 -35.47 4.37
CA PRO A 768 27.70 -34.17 5.03
C PRO A 768 28.90 -33.33 4.52
N ALA A 769 29.20 -32.26 5.27
CA ALA A 769 30.53 -31.67 5.52
C ALA A 769 31.21 -30.84 4.40
N SER A 770 31.03 -29.53 4.55
CA SER A 770 31.99 -28.45 4.27
C SER A 770 33.46 -28.79 4.56
N TRP A 771 34.36 -28.23 3.74
CA TRP A 771 35.75 -27.91 4.12
C TRP A 771 36.04 -26.44 3.78
N TRP A 772 36.75 -25.74 4.67
CA TRP A 772 37.37 -24.44 4.40
C TRP A 772 38.89 -24.66 4.26
N ALA A 773 39.52 -24.03 3.26
CA ALA A 773 40.97 -23.85 3.22
C ALA A 773 41.30 -22.59 2.41
N SER A 774 42.24 -21.79 2.91
CA SER A 774 42.73 -20.59 2.21
C SER A 774 43.86 -20.95 1.24
N GLY A 775 44.03 -20.18 0.16
CA GLY A 775 45.16 -20.35 -0.76
C GLY A 775 45.37 -19.11 -1.62
N ALA A 776 46.37 -18.29 -1.28
CA ALA A 776 46.80 -17.17 -2.09
C ALA A 776 47.99 -17.57 -2.97
N ALA A 777 47.94 -17.24 -4.26
CA ALA A 777 49.07 -17.36 -5.18
C ALA A 777 48.98 -16.26 -6.24
N ALA A 778 50.11 -15.61 -6.55
CA ALA A 778 50.20 -14.58 -7.58
C ALA A 778 50.77 -15.14 -8.89
N ALA A 779 50.28 -14.67 -10.04
CA ALA A 779 50.78 -15.06 -11.36
C ALA A 779 50.87 -13.85 -12.31
N THR A 780 52.04 -13.22 -12.27
CA THR A 780 52.79 -12.46 -13.29
C THR A 780 52.14 -12.10 -14.65
N ARG A 781 52.34 -10.83 -15.03
CA ARG A 781 52.18 -10.20 -16.35
C ARG A 781 52.53 -11.07 -17.57
N ALA A 782 51.83 -10.82 -18.68
CA ALA A 782 52.37 -10.93 -20.03
C ALA A 782 52.02 -9.66 -20.85
N ARG A 783 52.91 -9.26 -21.78
CA ARG A 783 52.76 -8.10 -22.69
C ARG A 783 52.90 -8.57 -24.15
N ALA A 784 51.95 -8.22 -25.01
CA ALA A 784 52.12 -8.05 -26.46
C ALA A 784 50.98 -7.11 -26.92
N ALA A 785 51.19 -5.90 -27.44
CA ALA A 785 51.99 -5.43 -28.59
C ALA A 785 51.11 -5.25 -29.85
N LEU A 786 50.91 -3.98 -30.22
CA LEU A 786 50.32 -3.56 -31.50
C LEU A 786 51.35 -3.65 -32.63
N PRO A 787 50.90 -3.65 -33.89
CA PRO A 787 51.48 -2.73 -34.87
C PRO A 787 50.42 -1.79 -35.48
N ALA A 788 50.89 -0.74 -36.16
CA ALA A 788 50.06 0.25 -36.84
C ALA A 788 50.54 0.51 -38.28
N GLY A 789 49.65 1.05 -39.11
CA GLY A 789 49.86 1.49 -40.50
C GLY A 789 48.48 1.80 -41.10
N GLU A 790 48.14 3.03 -41.49
CA GLU A 790 48.61 3.79 -42.68
C GLU A 790 48.13 3.20 -44.02
N LEU A 791 47.67 3.99 -45.01
CA LEU A 791 47.09 5.34 -45.01
C LEU A 791 46.33 5.56 -46.35
N ARG A 792 45.62 6.69 -46.48
CA ARG A 792 44.92 7.25 -47.68
C ARG A 792 43.51 6.66 -47.96
N ARG A 793 42.49 7.37 -48.48
CA ARG A 793 42.20 8.75 -48.96
C ARG A 793 41.70 8.76 -50.44
N LEU A 794 40.41 9.13 -50.63
CA LEU A 794 39.82 10.07 -51.62
C LEU A 794 38.58 9.54 -52.40
N HIS A 795 37.54 10.39 -52.44
CA HIS A 795 36.58 10.67 -53.56
C HIS A 795 35.81 9.53 -54.29
N SER A 796 34.61 9.75 -54.88
CA SER A 796 33.63 10.86 -54.79
C SER A 796 32.27 10.50 -55.42
N ALA A 797 31.19 11.07 -54.86
CA ALA A 797 30.01 11.66 -55.51
C ALA A 797 29.16 10.93 -56.60
N ALA A 798 27.83 11.08 -56.44
CA ALA A 798 26.77 11.08 -57.48
C ALA A 798 26.52 9.76 -58.27
N ALA A 799 25.36 9.51 -58.89
CA ALA A 799 24.22 10.39 -59.21
C ALA A 799 22.85 9.66 -59.13
N GLN A 800 21.74 10.36 -59.37
CA GLN A 800 20.40 9.77 -59.43
C GLN A 800 20.17 8.99 -60.74
N ARG A 801 19.20 8.06 -60.75
CA ARG A 801 18.21 8.05 -61.85
C ARG A 801 16.85 7.47 -61.48
N VAL A 802 15.82 8.05 -62.08
CA VAL A 802 14.40 7.73 -61.91
C VAL A 802 13.94 6.82 -63.04
N ARG A 803 13.02 5.88 -62.78
CA ARG A 803 11.99 5.50 -63.77
C ARG A 803 10.68 5.05 -63.12
N ARG A 804 9.58 5.34 -63.81
CA ARG A 804 8.17 5.04 -63.47
C ARG A 804 7.63 3.95 -64.41
N ALA A 805 6.39 3.54 -64.13
CA ALA A 805 5.44 2.84 -65.02
C ALA A 805 5.60 1.31 -65.20
N ARG A 806 4.56 0.54 -65.56
CA ARG A 806 3.09 0.53 -65.25
C ARG A 806 2.48 -0.69 -66.02
N LEU A 807 1.36 -1.26 -65.55
CA LEU A 807 0.42 -2.14 -66.30
C LEU A 807 0.99 -3.50 -66.79
N ALA A 808 0.27 -4.63 -66.93
CA ALA A 808 -1.01 -5.19 -66.52
C ALA A 808 -1.14 -6.57 -67.26
N ARG A 809 -2.13 -7.41 -66.88
CA ARG A 809 -2.61 -8.64 -67.59
C ARG A 809 -1.69 -9.88 -67.60
N ALA A 810 -2.17 -11.12 -67.83
CA ALA A 810 -3.48 -11.78 -67.54
C ALA A 810 -3.44 -13.29 -67.91
N ARG A 811 -4.41 -14.09 -67.39
CA ARG A 811 -4.67 -15.55 -67.64
C ARG A 811 -3.59 -16.48 -67.06
N GLY A 812 -3.86 -17.73 -66.66
CA GLY A 812 -5.07 -18.57 -66.48
C GLY A 812 -4.64 -19.98 -65.99
N GLY A 813 -5.46 -20.98 -65.62
CA GLY A 813 -6.92 -21.13 -65.48
C GLY A 813 -7.31 -22.63 -65.39
N ARG A 814 -8.55 -22.96 -64.94
CA ARG A 814 -9.14 -24.32 -64.71
C ARG A 814 -8.67 -25.07 -63.43
N GLY A 815 -9.50 -25.87 -62.73
CA GLY A 815 -10.97 -25.96 -62.76
C GLY A 815 -11.61 -27.26 -62.17
N ARG A 816 -12.86 -27.15 -61.66
CA ARG A 816 -13.84 -28.19 -61.21
C ARG A 816 -13.62 -28.85 -59.82
N GLY A 817 -14.66 -29.10 -58.99
CA GLY A 817 -16.04 -28.56 -59.00
C GLY A 817 -17.13 -29.30 -58.16
N ALA A 818 -18.11 -28.52 -57.64
CA ALA A 818 -19.48 -28.88 -57.13
C ALA A 818 -19.60 -29.78 -55.86
N ARG A 819 -20.68 -29.83 -55.06
CA ARG A 819 -22.08 -29.26 -55.04
C ARG A 819 -22.39 -28.69 -53.61
N ALA A 820 -23.00 -27.51 -53.41
CA ALA A 820 -24.45 -27.13 -53.33
C ALA A 820 -25.18 -27.50 -51.98
N ALA A 821 -26.16 -26.77 -51.40
CA ALA A 821 -26.94 -25.60 -51.87
C ALA A 821 -27.69 -24.77 -50.75
N ARG A 822 -27.82 -23.43 -50.95
CA ARG A 822 -28.94 -22.47 -50.58
C ARG A 822 -29.38 -22.33 -49.09
N ARG A 823 -30.03 -21.24 -48.59
CA ARG A 823 -30.70 -20.00 -49.12
C ARG A 823 -30.15 -18.74 -48.40
N ARG A 824 -29.88 -17.60 -49.07
CA ARG A 824 -30.69 -16.34 -49.19
C ARG A 824 -31.40 -15.83 -47.91
N GLY A 825 -31.29 -14.55 -47.49
CA GLY A 825 -30.39 -13.48 -47.97
C GLY A 825 -30.67 -12.02 -47.49
N ALA A 826 -29.72 -11.12 -47.83
CA ALA A 826 -29.81 -9.66 -48.09
C ALA A 826 -30.24 -8.62 -47.02
N ARG A 827 -29.36 -7.63 -46.81
CA ARG A 827 -29.65 -6.22 -46.41
C ARG A 827 -29.53 -5.30 -47.65
N PRO A 828 -29.94 -4.02 -47.58
CA PRO A 828 -28.91 -2.96 -47.58
C PRO A 828 -29.13 -1.84 -46.51
N ARG A 829 -28.60 -0.62 -46.74
CA ARG A 829 -28.35 0.46 -45.74
C ARG A 829 -28.74 1.87 -46.31
N PRO A 830 -28.60 2.99 -45.56
CA PRO A 830 -29.45 4.20 -45.71
C PRO A 830 -28.80 5.42 -46.39
N ARG A 831 -29.56 6.52 -46.55
CA ARG A 831 -29.08 7.91 -46.30
C ARG A 831 -30.19 8.97 -46.10
N SER A 832 -29.75 10.09 -45.55
CA SER A 832 -30.40 11.37 -45.16
C SER A 832 -31.17 12.14 -46.24
N HIS A 833 -32.09 13.04 -45.84
CA HIS A 833 -32.07 14.50 -46.16
C HIS A 833 -33.14 15.33 -45.38
N ALA A 834 -32.98 16.65 -45.39
CA ALA A 834 -33.86 17.77 -44.95
C ALA A 834 -33.59 18.96 -45.93
N PRO A 835 -34.32 20.12 -45.97
CA PRO A 835 -35.14 20.78 -44.93
C PRO A 835 -36.43 21.53 -45.40
N ASP A 836 -36.88 22.54 -44.62
CA ASP A 836 -37.65 23.78 -44.95
C ASP A 836 -39.22 23.94 -44.89
N ALA A 837 -39.65 24.65 -43.83
CA ALA A 837 -40.37 25.96 -43.81
C ALA A 837 -41.91 26.19 -44.06
N ARG A 838 -42.54 26.83 -43.04
CA ARG A 838 -43.66 27.87 -43.05
C ARG A 838 -45.12 27.44 -43.41
N ALA A 839 -46.20 28.08 -42.91
CA ALA A 839 -46.42 29.08 -41.83
C ALA A 839 -47.94 29.28 -41.42
N ALA A 840 -48.16 29.92 -40.26
CA ALA A 840 -49.40 30.62 -39.76
C ALA A 840 -50.65 29.77 -39.41
N THR A 841 -51.62 30.15 -38.56
CA THR A 841 -52.00 31.45 -37.91
C THR A 841 -52.43 31.34 -36.42
N ARG A 842 -52.28 32.47 -35.68
CA ARG A 842 -53.16 33.17 -34.67
C ARG A 842 -54.40 32.46 -34.05
N THR A 843 -54.89 32.79 -32.84
CA THR A 843 -54.77 34.02 -32.00
C THR A 843 -54.97 33.76 -30.48
N SER A 844 -54.47 34.65 -29.62
CA SER A 844 -54.89 34.84 -28.20
C SER A 844 -55.84 36.05 -28.08
N PRO A 845 -56.39 36.38 -26.89
CA PRO A 845 -55.67 37.10 -25.82
C PRO A 845 -55.92 36.45 -24.42
N LEU A 846 -55.91 37.05 -23.21
CA LEU A 846 -55.76 38.42 -22.67
C LEU A 846 -55.13 38.35 -21.24
N ASN A 847 -54.77 39.48 -20.63
CA ASN A 847 -54.24 39.63 -19.26
C ASN A 847 -54.41 41.10 -18.80
N PRO A 848 -54.59 41.46 -17.50
CA PRO A 848 -53.83 42.62 -16.99
C PRO A 848 -53.55 42.72 -15.45
N LEU A 849 -52.29 43.06 -15.11
CA LEU A 849 -51.85 44.04 -14.06
C LEU A 849 -52.20 43.73 -12.55
N ARG A 850 -51.54 44.29 -11.51
CA ARG A 850 -50.44 45.30 -11.37
C ARG A 850 -49.64 45.07 -10.04
N SER A 851 -48.50 45.76 -9.89
CA SER A 851 -47.60 45.85 -8.70
C SER A 851 -47.85 47.19 -7.92
N PRO A 852 -47.01 47.75 -6.98
CA PRO A 852 -45.66 47.39 -6.48
C PRO A 852 -45.37 47.69 -4.96
N SER A 853 -44.07 47.88 -4.60
CA SER A 853 -43.47 48.56 -3.41
C SER A 853 -43.66 47.92 -2.02
N THR A 854 -42.65 47.69 -1.15
CA THR A 854 -41.42 48.41 -0.69
C THR A 854 -41.65 49.55 0.31
N GLY A 855 -41.30 49.33 1.58
CA GLY A 855 -41.20 50.31 2.67
C GLY A 855 -40.20 49.81 3.73
N ARG A 856 -39.51 50.71 4.43
CA ARG A 856 -38.40 50.39 5.36
C ARG A 856 -38.85 50.38 6.82
N LEU A 857 -38.15 49.60 7.65
CA LEU A 857 -37.25 50.17 8.66
C LEU A 857 -35.99 49.29 8.78
#